data_AF-A0AB74KGC2-F1
#
_entry.id   AF-A0AB74KGC2-F1
#
_cell.length_a   1.000
_cell.length_b   1.000
_cell.length_c   1.000
_cell.angle_alpha   90.00
_cell.angle_beta   90.00
_cell.angle_gamma   90.00
#
_symmetry.space_group_name_H-M   'P 1'
#
loop_
_entity.id
_entity.type
_entity.pdbx_description
1 polymer ?
#
loop_
_entity_poly.entity_id
_entity_poly.type
_entity_poly.pdbx_seq_one_letter_code
_entity_poly.pdbx_strand_id
1 'polypeptide(L)'
;MFVVKSLFGKIMGNETNPELIQLQSGQLNLVRPNSIKGSRECIYKDAVATVRRTTKEFNYQLVVTRAYEEGEEELLDEDEETDDERVFLIDPTLKFHDAQHEGQEAFRWDELNGDDGDTWEFVVDSNVVNAPTCSLFHLTVLQCMYERVHDKSSQSASEQDLEEFRFKPNRQSVYPDLNNKDLPVQPEQDAPETDQAEQPPQQEEEPVTEIQPNTLAEHLPTPEKPGEDWQPIFSSHAGLFIFDKASERFLMQAEHVDIEIVEAGRFLCEFNSLLFILTHVLFSDWLIVKNPEDGQLWLTQPIDSTMNSKNDLETGSFMWNYYNSGKTHTWLLRFYEIDEFVKFCERFAQHMWEHLNETKWEKAKDDEQKFVKQSHDQDVEMLVIEDEEEEEPEEEEEFDEQYQDEQDEEEAEKLIRGGAEEDSDNEEPISKDPNSLLSMGYTNDRSFVVRGNNIGVYKQGDDSVDFVGNIKDIARPNGQIFTPSQMMLHGQDRTMVMMDKSNKGALYNLDIETGKVVDEWKMNEGVNVNNFLPDAKFAQMTPNQTFIGTSHNAVFRVDPRLNGKEKMVDSQYKQYVSKNDFSAATTTASGKLAIASNKGDIRLFDQIGKNAKTQLPALGDPIIGIDVTSDGRWIIATCKTYLLLIDTLIGAGRYQGALGFDRSFPADAKPIPHRLQLKPEHVAYMDEEISFTPAKFNQGESIDETNIVTSTGPYVVTFNFKRIKQGKLDAYKIQRYDDKIVADQFKFGGDRKILAVQPHKVMQLDRRQLSRPSRQSISTPTKSLKSRSSIVDSRY
;
A
#
# COMPACT_ATOMS: atom_id res chain seq x y z
N MET A 1 27.96 -25.29 36.18
CA MET A 1 27.40 -24.87 37.48
C MET A 1 28.44 -24.67 38.60
N PHE A 2 29.40 -25.58 38.84
CA PHE A 2 30.45 -25.37 39.87
C PHE A 2 31.54 -24.32 39.51
N VAL A 3 31.82 -24.13 38.22
CA VAL A 3 32.83 -23.15 37.75
C VAL A 3 32.33 -21.70 37.89
N VAL A 4 31.03 -21.49 37.70
CA VAL A 4 30.35 -20.19 37.85
C VAL A 4 30.39 -19.78 39.34
N LYS A 5 29.89 -20.58 40.28
CA LYS A 5 29.99 -20.23 41.73
C LYS A 5 31.41 -19.95 42.25
N SER A 6 32.43 -20.60 41.68
CA SER A 6 33.85 -20.44 42.07
C SER A 6 34.49 -19.12 41.59
N LEU A 7 34.13 -18.63 40.40
CA LEU A 7 34.58 -17.32 39.92
C LEU A 7 33.91 -16.17 40.67
N PHE A 8 32.63 -16.30 41.02
CA PHE A 8 31.85 -15.24 41.66
C PHE A 8 32.22 -15.02 43.13
N GLY A 9 32.55 -16.09 43.86
CA GLY A 9 33.12 -15.96 45.22
C GLY A 9 34.45 -15.21 45.25
N LYS A 10 35.19 -15.14 44.12
CA LYS A 10 36.42 -14.34 44.00
C LYS A 10 36.15 -12.88 43.60
N ILE A 11 35.12 -12.61 42.79
CA ILE A 11 34.73 -11.26 42.37
C ILE A 11 34.08 -10.50 43.54
N MET A 12 33.09 -11.10 44.21
CA MET A 12 32.40 -10.50 45.36
C MET A 12 33.15 -10.65 46.69
N GLY A 13 34.07 -11.62 46.83
CA GLY A 13 34.75 -11.91 48.11
C GLY A 13 36.04 -11.12 48.37
N ASN A 14 36.53 -10.34 47.40
CA ASN A 14 37.76 -9.56 47.56
C ASN A 14 37.44 -8.12 48.00
N GLU A 15 37.32 -7.85 49.31
CA GLU A 15 36.93 -6.54 49.89
C GLU A 15 37.82 -5.35 49.48
N THR A 16 39.02 -5.62 48.94
CA THR A 16 39.97 -4.57 48.52
C THR A 16 39.81 -4.13 47.07
N ASN A 17 39.00 -4.82 46.26
CA ASN A 17 38.76 -4.41 44.87
C ASN A 17 37.59 -3.42 44.79
N PRO A 18 37.80 -2.16 44.36
CA PRO A 18 36.71 -1.20 44.22
C PRO A 18 35.78 -1.54 43.05
N GLU A 19 36.27 -2.17 41.99
CA GLU A 19 35.51 -2.48 40.77
C GLU A 19 35.18 -3.98 40.68
N LEU A 20 33.91 -4.32 40.53
CA LEU A 20 33.43 -5.69 40.47
C LEU A 20 33.50 -6.27 39.05
N ILE A 21 33.05 -5.50 38.06
CA ILE A 21 33.06 -5.89 36.65
C ILE A 21 32.96 -4.65 35.75
N GLN A 22 33.49 -4.75 34.53
CA GLN A 22 33.56 -3.66 33.56
C GLN A 22 33.30 -4.16 32.13
N LEU A 23 32.52 -3.40 31.36
CA LEU A 23 32.35 -3.53 29.91
C LEU A 23 33.29 -2.52 29.24
N GLN A 24 34.31 -3.03 28.56
CA GLN A 24 35.47 -2.24 28.10
C GLN A 24 35.19 -1.32 26.90
N SER A 25 34.06 -1.50 26.21
CA SER A 25 33.69 -0.70 25.03
C SER A 25 32.18 -0.72 24.83
N GLY A 26 31.61 0.42 24.50
CA GLY A 26 30.19 0.61 24.21
C GLY A 26 29.83 2.08 24.03
N GLN A 27 28.56 2.34 23.79
CA GLN A 27 28.00 3.67 23.56
C GLN A 27 26.90 3.94 24.60
N LEU A 28 26.87 5.14 25.20
CA LEU A 28 25.81 5.55 26.11
C LEU A 28 24.83 6.49 25.40
N ASN A 29 23.57 6.10 25.38
CA ASN A 29 22.46 6.87 24.83
C ASN A 29 21.46 7.22 25.93
N LEU A 30 20.85 8.39 25.82
CA LEU A 30 19.65 8.77 26.55
C LEU A 30 18.45 8.64 25.62
N VAL A 31 17.55 7.73 25.94
CA VAL A 31 16.33 7.45 25.17
C VAL A 31 15.20 8.28 25.77
N ARG A 32 14.66 9.21 24.97
CA ARG A 32 13.52 10.07 25.32
C ARG A 32 12.36 9.77 24.38
N PRO A 33 11.51 8.77 24.67
CA PRO A 33 10.43 8.33 23.77
C PRO A 33 9.44 9.45 23.41
N ASN A 34 9.31 10.46 24.27
CA ASN A 34 8.36 11.57 24.13
C ASN A 34 8.98 12.86 23.55
N SER A 35 10.26 12.84 23.15
CA SER A 35 10.98 14.02 22.66
C SER A 35 10.66 14.32 21.19
N ILE A 36 10.27 15.57 20.92
CA ILE A 36 9.97 16.12 19.59
C ILE A 36 11.24 16.25 18.71
N LYS A 37 12.43 16.17 19.31
CA LYS A 37 13.73 16.37 18.64
C LYS A 37 14.44 15.04 18.26
N GLY A 38 13.75 13.91 18.41
CA GLY A 38 14.32 12.58 18.22
C GLY A 38 14.22 11.75 19.49
N SER A 39 14.01 10.44 19.33
CA SER A 39 13.73 9.51 20.43
C SER A 39 14.98 9.05 21.18
N ARG A 40 16.18 9.30 20.65
CA ARG A 40 17.46 8.88 21.25
C ARG A 40 18.54 9.95 21.03
N GLU A 41 19.25 10.28 22.10
CA GLU A 41 20.37 11.22 22.13
C GLU A 41 21.64 10.45 22.51
N CYS A 42 22.66 10.45 21.65
CA CYS A 42 23.96 9.85 21.99
C CYS A 42 24.71 10.77 22.95
N ILE A 43 24.98 10.30 24.16
CA ILE A 43 25.67 11.06 25.20
C ILE A 43 27.17 10.79 25.14
N TYR A 44 27.57 9.51 25.06
CA TYR A 44 28.96 9.12 24.85
C TYR A 44 29.06 8.16 23.69
N LYS A 45 29.80 8.56 22.66
CA LYS A 45 30.08 7.71 21.49
C LYS A 45 30.94 6.49 21.86
N ASP A 46 31.95 6.72 22.68
CA ASP A 46 32.86 5.71 23.21
C ASP A 46 32.84 5.79 24.74
N ALA A 47 32.44 4.69 25.39
CA ALA A 47 32.22 4.65 26.83
C ALA A 47 32.49 3.28 27.43
N VAL A 48 32.73 3.30 28.74
CA VAL A 48 33.04 2.14 29.57
C VAL A 48 32.06 2.09 30.73
N ALA A 49 31.37 0.96 30.89
CA ALA A 49 30.42 0.75 31.98
C ALA A 49 31.03 -0.14 33.08
N THR A 50 31.03 0.34 34.32
CA THR A 50 31.70 -0.31 35.47
C THR A 50 30.73 -0.42 36.65
N VAL A 51 30.67 -1.60 37.28
CA VAL A 51 30.00 -1.79 38.57
C VAL A 51 31.04 -1.69 39.68
N ARG A 52 30.90 -0.74 40.61
CA ARG A 52 31.85 -0.50 41.71
C ARG A 52 31.21 -0.47 43.09
N ARG A 53 32.01 -0.73 44.12
CA ARG A 53 31.63 -0.62 45.53
C ARG A 53 31.62 0.83 46.00
N THR A 54 30.74 1.15 46.94
CA THR A 54 30.77 2.43 47.66
C THR A 54 31.42 2.26 49.04
N THR A 55 31.58 3.37 49.77
CA THR A 55 32.07 3.36 51.16
C THR A 55 31.06 2.79 52.17
N LYS A 56 29.80 2.59 51.76
CA LYS A 56 28.75 1.99 52.58
C LYS A 56 28.57 0.52 52.19
N GLU A 57 28.55 -0.36 53.18
CA GLU A 57 28.34 -1.80 52.97
C GLU A 57 27.03 -2.06 52.21
N PHE A 58 27.05 -3.03 51.28
CA PHE A 58 25.94 -3.39 50.38
C PHE A 58 25.38 -2.26 49.52
N ASN A 59 26.13 -1.18 49.32
CA ASN A 59 25.78 -0.11 48.40
C ASN A 59 26.78 -0.12 47.23
N TYR A 60 26.24 -0.20 46.02
CA TYR A 60 27.00 -0.34 44.77
C TYR A 60 26.56 0.70 43.75
N GLN A 61 27.46 1.07 42.86
CA GLN A 61 27.21 2.05 41.80
C GLN A 61 27.49 1.45 40.42
N LEU A 62 26.62 1.73 39.47
CA LEU A 62 26.86 1.59 38.04
C LEU A 62 27.41 2.92 37.54
N VAL A 63 28.58 2.89 36.90
CA VAL A 63 29.30 4.08 36.45
C VAL A 63 29.54 3.95 34.96
N VAL A 64 29.20 4.97 34.19
CA VAL A 64 29.53 5.05 32.77
C VAL A 64 30.47 6.22 32.55
N THR A 65 31.67 5.94 32.06
CA THR A 65 32.72 6.92 31.83
C THR A 65 33.01 7.02 30.34
N ARG A 66 33.16 8.24 29.82
CA ARG A 66 33.59 8.47 28.44
C ARG A 66 35.02 7.96 28.22
N ALA A 67 35.27 7.28 27.10
CA ALA A 67 36.60 6.88 26.65
C ALA A 67 37.12 7.89 25.62
N TYR A 68 38.34 8.42 25.83
CA TYR A 68 38.98 9.36 24.90
C TYR A 68 39.79 8.60 23.82
N GLU A 69 39.74 9.05 22.56
CA GLU A 69 40.69 8.60 21.52
C GLU A 69 42.07 9.24 21.73
N GLU A 70 43.14 8.52 21.35
CA GLU A 70 44.54 8.94 21.52
C GLU A 70 44.82 10.27 20.79
N GLY A 71 44.77 11.40 21.52
CA GLY A 71 45.01 12.75 21.02
C GLY A 71 43.95 13.81 21.37
N GLU A 72 42.77 13.43 21.91
CA GLU A 72 41.73 14.39 22.33
C GLU A 72 42.00 15.03 23.71
N GLU A 73 42.74 14.37 24.59
CA GLU A 73 43.05 14.84 25.96
C GLU A 73 43.84 16.17 25.99
N GLU A 74 44.58 16.52 24.93
CA GLU A 74 45.40 17.75 24.87
C GLU A 74 44.62 19.02 24.47
N LEU A 75 43.32 18.92 24.15
CA LEU A 75 42.50 20.04 23.65
C LEU A 75 41.49 20.61 24.67
N LEU A 76 41.39 20.04 25.87
CA LEU A 76 40.46 20.51 26.91
C LEU A 76 41.15 21.55 27.81
N ASP A 77 40.63 22.77 27.82
CA ASP A 77 41.05 23.84 28.72
C ASP A 77 40.69 23.47 30.18
N GLU A 78 41.61 23.70 31.13
CA GLU A 78 41.50 23.28 32.56
C GLU A 78 40.31 23.89 33.35
N ASP A 79 39.42 24.66 32.71
CA ASP A 79 38.33 25.44 33.33
C ASP A 79 36.90 25.02 32.92
N GLU A 80 36.70 23.99 32.08
CA GLU A 80 35.36 23.41 31.84
C GLU A 80 35.09 22.22 32.78
N GLU A 81 34.02 22.29 33.59
CA GLU A 81 33.51 21.13 34.33
C GLU A 81 33.08 20.05 33.33
N THR A 82 33.94 19.07 33.06
CA THR A 82 33.64 18.00 32.11
C THR A 82 32.72 16.96 32.77
N ASP A 83 31.49 16.87 32.28
CA ASP A 83 30.45 15.90 32.69
C ASP A 83 30.79 14.51 32.10
N ASP A 84 31.99 13.99 32.40
CA ASP A 84 32.59 12.79 31.76
C ASP A 84 32.23 11.46 32.44
N GLU A 85 31.56 11.52 33.60
CA GLU A 85 31.20 10.36 34.41
C GLU A 85 29.72 10.43 34.81
N ARG A 86 28.92 9.43 34.42
CA ARG A 86 27.54 9.24 34.89
C ARG A 86 27.52 8.15 35.96
N VAL A 87 26.96 8.45 37.13
CA VAL A 87 26.94 7.55 38.28
C VAL A 87 25.50 7.25 38.71
N PHE A 88 25.15 5.97 38.72
CA PHE A 88 23.83 5.46 39.10
C PHE A 88 23.95 4.56 40.32
N LEU A 89 23.09 4.75 41.31
CA LEU A 89 23.04 3.85 42.47
C LEU A 89 22.30 2.57 42.08
N ILE A 90 22.92 1.40 42.27
CA ILE A 90 22.26 0.14 41.94
C ILE A 90 21.19 -0.16 42.98
N ASP A 91 19.94 -0.04 42.57
CA ASP A 91 18.74 -0.22 43.38
C ASP A 91 17.63 -0.83 42.48
N PRO A 92 16.72 -1.65 43.01
CA PRO A 92 15.63 -2.21 42.20
C PRO A 92 14.77 -1.16 41.48
N THR A 93 14.71 0.07 42.00
CA THR A 93 14.02 1.20 41.34
C THR A 93 14.63 1.61 40.00
N LEU A 94 15.88 1.24 39.73
CA LEU A 94 16.57 1.49 38.46
C LEU A 94 15.96 0.68 37.30
N LYS A 95 15.24 -0.42 37.58
CA LYS A 95 14.62 -1.33 36.59
C LYS A 95 15.61 -1.79 35.49
N PHE A 96 16.85 -2.08 35.88
CA PHE A 96 17.89 -2.54 34.96
C PHE A 96 17.50 -3.85 34.25
N HIS A 97 17.61 -3.90 32.92
CA HIS A 97 17.27 -5.08 32.12
C HIS A 97 18.09 -5.20 30.81
N ASP A 98 18.10 -6.40 30.24
CA ASP A 98 18.69 -6.67 28.92
C ASP A 98 17.84 -6.02 27.81
N ALA A 99 18.49 -5.46 26.81
CA ALA A 99 17.89 -4.90 25.61
C ALA A 99 18.70 -5.30 24.35
N GLN A 100 18.18 -5.02 23.17
CA GLN A 100 18.92 -5.14 21.91
C GLN A 100 18.82 -3.84 21.11
N HIS A 101 19.93 -3.44 20.51
CA HIS A 101 20.03 -2.28 19.63
C HIS A 101 20.68 -2.71 18.32
N GLU A 102 19.95 -2.67 17.20
CA GLU A 102 20.45 -3.09 15.87
C GLU A 102 21.10 -4.49 15.85
N GLY A 103 20.59 -5.41 16.68
CA GLY A 103 21.13 -6.77 16.83
C GLY A 103 22.36 -6.90 17.74
N GLN A 104 22.83 -5.80 18.35
CA GLN A 104 23.85 -5.79 19.40
C GLN A 104 23.24 -5.91 20.80
N GLU A 105 23.97 -6.51 21.75
CA GLU A 105 23.55 -6.58 23.14
C GLU A 105 23.59 -5.18 23.78
N ALA A 106 22.52 -4.80 24.50
CA ALA A 106 22.43 -3.53 25.20
C ALA A 106 21.85 -3.72 26.61
N PHE A 107 22.07 -2.74 27.49
CA PHE A 107 21.45 -2.68 28.80
C PHE A 107 20.67 -1.39 28.96
N ARG A 108 19.46 -1.47 29.54
CA ARG A 108 18.59 -0.30 29.74
C ARG A 108 18.16 -0.14 31.19
N TRP A 109 18.04 1.09 31.65
CA TRP A 109 17.55 1.42 32.99
C TRP A 109 16.88 2.80 33.04
N ASP A 110 16.00 3.03 34.02
CA ASP A 110 15.23 4.27 34.14
C ASP A 110 16.13 5.45 34.54
N GLU A 111 15.90 6.63 33.94
CA GLU A 111 16.45 7.90 34.43
C GLU A 111 15.56 8.43 35.56
N LEU A 112 16.09 8.41 36.78
CA LEU A 112 15.34 8.74 38.00
C LEU A 112 15.18 10.25 38.23
N ASN A 113 15.95 11.09 37.54
CA ASN A 113 15.95 12.55 37.67
C ASN A 113 15.45 13.30 36.43
N GLY A 114 14.97 12.57 35.40
CA GLY A 114 14.51 13.11 34.11
C GLY A 114 12.99 13.13 33.99
N ASP A 115 12.50 13.28 32.75
CA ASP A 115 11.06 13.24 32.46
C ASP A 115 10.53 11.79 32.56
N ASP A 116 9.24 11.65 32.90
CA ASP A 116 8.60 10.34 33.03
C ASP A 116 8.70 9.54 31.71
N GLY A 117 9.43 8.42 31.77
CA GLY A 117 9.66 7.52 30.63
C GLY A 117 11.04 7.63 29.99
N ASP A 118 11.89 8.57 30.44
CA ASP A 118 13.28 8.65 29.99
C ASP A 118 14.09 7.45 30.52
N THR A 119 14.88 6.83 29.64
CA THR A 119 15.70 5.67 29.99
C THR A 119 17.11 5.82 29.43
N TRP A 120 18.10 5.35 30.18
CA TRP A 120 19.47 5.21 29.71
C TRP A 120 19.65 3.88 28.99
N GLU A 121 20.38 3.90 27.89
CA GLU A 121 20.74 2.71 27.12
C GLU A 121 22.26 2.66 26.91
N PHE A 122 22.89 1.58 27.36
CA PHE A 122 24.29 1.28 27.08
C PHE A 122 24.39 0.17 26.04
N VAL A 123 24.77 0.53 24.81
CA VAL A 123 24.95 -0.42 23.69
C VAL A 123 26.36 -0.98 23.74
N VAL A 124 26.49 -2.31 23.79
CA VAL A 124 27.79 -2.98 23.95
C VAL A 124 28.43 -3.25 22.60
N ASP A 125 29.69 -2.86 22.44
CA ASP A 125 30.48 -3.21 21.26
C ASP A 125 30.81 -4.71 21.27
N SER A 126 30.06 -5.45 20.45
CA SER A 126 30.15 -6.91 20.33
C SER A 126 31.47 -7.39 19.71
N ASN A 127 32.29 -6.49 19.14
CA ASN A 127 33.62 -6.84 18.63
C ASN A 127 34.65 -6.95 19.77
N VAL A 128 34.44 -6.23 20.87
CA VAL A 128 35.37 -6.14 22.00
C VAL A 128 34.88 -6.95 23.20
N VAL A 129 33.57 -6.94 23.47
CA VAL A 129 32.96 -7.63 24.61
C VAL A 129 32.16 -8.84 24.12
N ASN A 130 32.33 -10.00 24.78
CA ASN A 130 31.61 -11.22 24.44
C ASN A 130 30.34 -11.43 25.30
N ALA A 131 29.37 -12.16 24.76
CA ALA A 131 28.08 -12.44 25.42
C ALA A 131 28.20 -13.05 26.85
N PRO A 132 29.17 -13.94 27.15
CA PRO A 132 29.40 -14.39 28.53
C PRO A 132 29.75 -13.26 29.52
N THR A 133 30.51 -12.25 29.09
CA THR A 133 30.84 -11.08 29.91
C THR A 133 29.60 -10.21 30.15
N CYS A 134 28.75 -10.02 29.15
CA CYS A 134 27.47 -9.30 29.29
C CYS A 134 26.53 -10.03 30.26
N SER A 135 26.39 -11.34 30.12
CA SER A 135 25.61 -12.18 31.05
C SER A 135 26.14 -12.09 32.49
N LEU A 136 27.47 -12.06 32.65
CA LEU A 136 28.13 -11.90 33.94
C LEU A 136 27.90 -10.51 34.55
N PHE A 137 27.91 -9.47 33.71
CA PHE A 137 27.65 -8.09 34.10
C PHE A 137 26.22 -7.93 34.65
N HIS A 138 25.21 -8.40 33.91
CA HIS A 138 23.82 -8.36 34.36
C HIS A 138 23.62 -9.15 35.66
N LEU A 139 24.17 -10.36 35.77
CA LEU A 139 24.04 -11.15 37.01
C LEU A 139 24.68 -10.44 38.22
N THR A 140 25.77 -9.70 38.01
CA THR A 140 26.45 -8.93 39.06
C THR A 140 25.58 -7.76 39.53
N VAL A 141 24.88 -7.07 38.62
CA VAL A 141 23.90 -6.03 38.96
C VAL A 141 22.77 -6.59 39.81
N LEU A 142 22.19 -7.75 39.43
CA LEU A 142 21.13 -8.41 40.21
C LEU A 142 21.59 -8.82 41.61
N GLN A 143 22.83 -9.32 41.74
CA GLN A 143 23.42 -9.64 43.04
C GLN A 143 23.61 -8.38 43.90
N CYS A 144 24.05 -7.27 43.31
CA CYS A 144 24.18 -6.00 44.01
C CYS A 144 22.82 -5.49 44.51
N MET A 145 21.75 -5.64 43.72
CA MET A 145 20.38 -5.32 44.13
C MET A 145 19.92 -6.20 45.30
N TYR A 146 20.16 -7.51 45.23
CA TYR A 146 19.84 -8.46 46.31
C TYR A 146 20.54 -8.07 47.63
N GLU A 147 21.85 -7.81 47.60
CA GLU A 147 22.60 -7.47 48.81
C GLU A 147 22.11 -6.17 49.45
N ARG A 148 21.77 -5.19 48.62
CA ARG A 148 21.24 -3.90 49.06
C ARG A 148 19.87 -4.02 49.72
N VAL A 149 18.97 -4.83 49.17
CA VAL A 149 17.60 -4.97 49.69
C VAL A 149 17.54 -5.84 50.94
N HIS A 150 18.38 -6.87 51.02
CA HIS A 150 18.35 -7.83 52.11
C HIS A 150 19.40 -7.59 53.21
N ASP A 151 20.30 -6.59 53.04
CA ASP A 151 21.43 -6.30 53.92
C ASP A 151 22.26 -7.58 54.25
N LYS A 152 22.44 -8.45 53.25
CA LYS A 152 23.10 -9.77 53.39
C LYS A 152 23.84 -10.12 52.12
N SER A 153 24.97 -10.82 52.27
CA SER A 153 25.76 -11.27 51.12
C SER A 153 24.99 -12.22 50.18
N SER A 154 25.16 -12.00 48.88
CA SER A 154 24.63 -12.77 47.76
C SER A 154 25.28 -14.16 47.60
N GLN A 155 26.35 -14.46 48.35
CA GLN A 155 27.05 -15.77 48.27
C GLN A 155 26.17 -16.97 48.62
N SER A 156 25.11 -16.75 49.41
CA SER A 156 24.11 -17.77 49.77
C SER A 156 22.78 -17.63 49.03
N ALA A 157 22.63 -16.68 48.12
CA ALA A 157 21.40 -16.48 47.35
C ALA A 157 21.18 -17.66 46.39
N SER A 158 19.94 -18.13 46.32
CA SER A 158 19.50 -19.06 45.29
C SER A 158 19.20 -18.32 43.99
N GLU A 159 19.12 -19.05 42.88
CA GLU A 159 18.74 -18.49 41.58
C GLU A 159 17.31 -17.90 41.61
N GLN A 160 16.42 -18.46 42.44
CA GLN A 160 15.08 -17.93 42.66
C GLN A 160 15.09 -16.59 43.42
N ASP A 161 16.02 -16.40 44.34
CA ASP A 161 16.14 -15.15 45.10
C ASP A 161 16.66 -13.99 44.23
N LEU A 162 17.47 -14.30 43.20
CA LEU A 162 17.94 -13.29 42.23
C LEU A 162 16.90 -12.98 41.15
N GLU A 163 16.05 -13.95 40.81
CA GLU A 163 14.97 -13.80 39.82
C GLU A 163 13.89 -12.80 40.30
N GLU A 164 13.75 -12.58 41.61
CA GLU A 164 12.86 -11.55 42.19
C GLU A 164 13.26 -10.12 41.77
N PHE A 165 14.56 -9.88 41.56
CA PHE A 165 15.11 -8.59 41.15
C PHE A 165 15.18 -8.40 39.64
N ARG A 166 14.92 -9.48 38.89
CA ARG A 166 14.90 -9.40 37.44
C ARG A 166 13.67 -8.59 37.02
N PHE A 167 13.91 -7.41 36.45
CA PHE A 167 12.83 -6.61 35.93
C PHE A 167 12.12 -7.39 34.82
N LYS A 168 10.85 -7.72 35.08
CA LYS A 168 9.93 -8.19 34.05
C LYS A 168 9.17 -6.95 33.61
N PRO A 169 9.36 -6.46 32.37
CA PRO A 169 8.59 -5.33 31.91
C PRO A 169 7.11 -5.64 32.17
N ASN A 170 6.50 -4.85 33.05
CA ASN A 170 5.05 -4.87 33.18
C ASN A 170 4.55 -4.52 31.77
N ARG A 171 3.62 -5.32 31.25
CA ARG A 171 3.12 -5.26 29.86
C ARG A 171 2.32 -3.98 29.60
N GLN A 172 2.94 -2.83 29.85
CA GLN A 172 2.51 -1.53 29.38
C GLN A 172 3.06 -1.39 27.97
N SER A 173 2.13 -1.18 27.05
CA SER A 173 2.36 -0.79 25.66
C SER A 173 3.69 -0.04 25.48
N VAL A 174 4.49 -0.45 24.49
CA VAL A 174 5.73 0.24 24.04
C VAL A 174 5.43 1.66 23.50
N TYR A 175 4.18 2.10 23.55
CA TYR A 175 3.69 3.35 22.98
C TYR A 175 2.80 4.11 23.98
N PRO A 176 2.95 5.44 24.06
CA PRO A 176 2.32 6.27 25.08
C PRO A 176 0.79 6.21 25.04
N ASP A 177 0.20 6.27 26.24
CA ASP A 177 -1.23 6.36 26.46
C ASP A 177 -1.75 7.73 25.97
N LEU A 178 -2.49 7.74 24.86
CA LEU A 178 -2.99 8.95 24.20
C LEU A 178 -4.14 9.63 24.97
N ASN A 179 -4.49 9.15 26.17
CA ASN A 179 -5.54 9.73 27.00
C ASN A 179 -5.07 10.89 27.90
N ASN A 180 -3.82 11.32 27.82
CA ASN A 180 -3.37 12.44 28.64
C ASN A 180 -3.94 13.77 28.11
N LYS A 181 -4.88 14.35 28.86
CA LYS A 181 -5.57 15.62 28.56
C LYS A 181 -4.70 16.88 28.72
N ASP A 182 -3.37 16.73 28.79
CA ASP A 182 -2.45 17.85 28.98
C ASP A 182 -1.70 18.12 27.67
N LEU A 183 -2.37 18.83 26.74
CA LEU A 183 -1.67 19.57 25.70
C LEU A 183 -1.17 20.90 26.29
N PRO A 184 0.11 21.26 26.13
CA PRO A 184 0.59 22.59 26.48
C PRO A 184 -0.01 23.62 25.53
N VAL A 185 -0.76 24.57 26.09
CA VAL A 185 -1.21 25.78 25.40
C VAL A 185 0.03 26.59 25.01
N GLN A 186 0.23 26.85 23.72
CA GLN A 186 1.27 27.75 23.24
C GLN A 186 1.03 29.18 23.77
N PRO A 187 2.08 29.91 24.18
CA PRO A 187 1.94 31.30 24.63
C PRO A 187 1.71 32.23 23.43
N GLU A 188 0.55 32.87 23.37
CA GLU A 188 0.27 33.95 22.42
C GLU A 188 1.14 35.18 22.73
N GLN A 189 1.73 35.74 21.67
CA GLN A 189 2.56 36.94 21.68
C GLN A 189 1.73 38.20 21.91
N ASP A 190 2.28 39.10 22.73
CA ASP A 190 1.77 40.44 23.04
C ASP A 190 1.51 41.33 21.81
N ALA A 191 0.34 41.98 21.80
CA ALA A 191 0.14 43.30 21.20
C ALA A 191 -0.90 44.11 21.99
N PRO A 192 -0.80 45.46 22.05
CA PRO A 192 -1.18 46.21 23.25
C PRO A 192 -2.59 46.82 23.25
N GLU A 193 -3.11 46.92 24.48
CA GLU A 193 -4.04 47.88 25.09
C GLU A 193 -5.03 48.66 24.20
N THR A 194 -6.32 48.53 24.51
CA THR A 194 -7.17 49.71 24.77
C THR A 194 -8.34 49.39 25.71
N ASP A 195 -8.55 50.31 26.65
CA ASP A 195 -9.58 50.34 27.69
C ASP A 195 -11.01 50.12 27.18
N GLN A 196 -11.82 49.38 27.93
CA GLN A 196 -12.93 49.96 28.72
C GLN A 196 -13.69 48.89 29.51
N ALA A 197 -13.94 49.23 30.77
CA ALA A 197 -14.70 48.45 31.73
C ALA A 197 -16.21 48.52 31.44
N GLU A 198 -16.89 47.37 31.55
CA GLU A 198 -18.28 47.28 32.01
C GLU A 198 -18.63 45.82 32.38
N GLN A 199 -18.90 45.56 33.66
CA GLN A 199 -19.51 44.31 34.15
C GLN A 199 -20.97 44.22 33.66
N PRO A 200 -21.49 43.02 33.35
CA PRO A 200 -22.61 42.48 34.14
C PRO A 200 -22.64 40.92 34.17
N PRO A 201 -23.74 40.27 34.61
CA PRO A 201 -23.97 39.77 35.96
C PRO A 201 -23.90 38.22 36.08
N GLN A 202 -23.85 37.76 37.34
CA GLN A 202 -23.99 36.37 37.76
C GLN A 202 -25.25 35.70 37.16
N GLN A 203 -25.06 34.51 36.56
CA GLN A 203 -26.11 33.52 36.35
C GLN A 203 -25.60 32.12 36.73
N GLU A 204 -26.55 31.36 37.27
CA GLU A 204 -26.43 30.16 38.08
C GLU A 204 -25.79 28.96 37.37
N GLU A 205 -25.10 28.16 38.18
CA GLU A 205 -24.56 26.85 37.83
C GLU A 205 -25.68 25.88 37.42
N GLU A 206 -25.55 25.26 36.24
CA GLU A 206 -26.19 23.98 35.93
C GLU A 206 -25.11 22.88 35.85
N PRO A 207 -25.46 21.63 36.25
CA PRO A 207 -24.48 20.63 36.65
C PRO A 207 -23.72 20.04 35.47
N VAL A 208 -22.45 19.72 35.73
CA VAL A 208 -21.54 18.99 34.86
C VAL A 208 -22.16 17.65 34.47
N THR A 209 -22.56 17.50 33.21
CA THR A 209 -22.87 16.20 32.62
C THR A 209 -21.55 15.46 32.37
N GLU A 210 -21.41 14.28 32.96
CA GLU A 210 -20.32 13.34 32.71
C GLU A 210 -20.11 13.13 31.20
N ILE A 211 -18.87 13.31 30.75
CA ILE A 211 -18.45 13.01 29.38
C ILE A 211 -18.46 11.49 29.23
N GLN A 212 -19.46 10.95 28.55
CA GLN A 212 -19.48 9.57 28.08
C GLN A 212 -18.40 9.38 26.98
N PRO A 213 -17.76 8.19 26.90
CA PRO A 213 -16.84 7.87 25.82
C PRO A 213 -17.56 8.01 24.46
N ASN A 214 -16.96 8.75 23.53
CA ASN A 214 -17.50 8.99 22.19
C ASN A 214 -17.80 7.66 21.47
N THR A 215 -19.08 7.35 21.32
CA THR A 215 -19.58 6.17 20.60
C THR A 215 -19.57 6.41 19.09
N LEU A 216 -18.40 6.23 18.45
CA LEU A 216 -18.39 5.93 17.00
C LEU A 216 -18.89 4.51 16.69
N ALA A 217 -19.05 3.67 17.72
CA ALA A 217 -19.52 2.29 17.64
C ALA A 217 -21.01 2.15 17.27
N GLU A 218 -21.84 3.21 17.35
CA GLU A 218 -23.29 3.13 17.11
C GLU A 218 -23.70 2.87 15.64
N HIS A 219 -22.75 2.80 14.71
CA HIS A 219 -23.02 2.53 13.30
C HIS A 219 -22.29 1.31 12.71
N LEU A 220 -21.64 0.51 13.56
CA LEU A 220 -21.08 -0.77 13.12
C LEU A 220 -22.20 -1.82 13.01
N PRO A 221 -22.20 -2.66 11.95
CA PRO A 221 -23.18 -3.71 11.84
C PRO A 221 -22.93 -4.73 12.95
N THR A 222 -23.97 -5.45 13.37
CA THR A 222 -23.75 -6.58 14.28
C THR A 222 -22.81 -7.58 13.61
N PRO A 223 -21.62 -7.86 14.17
CA PRO A 223 -20.67 -8.78 13.55
C PRO A 223 -21.32 -10.15 13.37
N GLU A 224 -21.00 -10.79 12.25
CA GLU A 224 -21.51 -12.12 11.94
C GLU A 224 -21.04 -13.09 13.03
N LYS A 225 -21.98 -13.88 13.58
CA LYS A 225 -21.63 -14.83 14.62
C LYS A 225 -20.81 -15.98 14.01
N PRO A 226 -19.65 -16.32 14.59
CA PRO A 226 -18.89 -17.50 14.19
C PRO A 226 -19.77 -18.75 14.18
N GLY A 227 -19.64 -19.57 13.14
CA GLY A 227 -20.29 -20.87 13.08
C GLY A 227 -19.79 -21.81 14.17
N GLU A 228 -20.64 -22.75 14.61
CA GLU A 228 -20.32 -23.68 15.71
C GLU A 228 -19.09 -24.57 15.42
N ASP A 229 -18.73 -24.75 14.15
CA ASP A 229 -17.63 -25.61 13.70
C ASP A 229 -16.31 -24.86 13.42
N TRP A 230 -16.26 -23.53 13.60
CA TRP A 230 -15.09 -22.72 13.26
C TRP A 230 -13.96 -22.95 14.27
N GLN A 231 -12.78 -23.36 13.78
CA GLN A 231 -11.62 -23.62 14.64
C GLN A 231 -10.60 -22.48 14.51
N PRO A 232 -10.12 -21.90 15.64
CA PRO A 232 -9.04 -20.93 15.62
C PRO A 232 -7.73 -21.60 15.22
N ILE A 233 -7.11 -21.07 14.17
CA ILE A 233 -5.81 -21.51 13.65
C ILE A 233 -4.69 -20.66 14.24
N PHE A 234 -4.97 -19.38 14.47
CA PHE A 234 -4.07 -18.42 15.07
C PHE A 234 -4.84 -17.55 16.06
N SER A 235 -4.20 -17.24 17.19
CA SER A 235 -4.72 -16.32 18.20
C SER A 235 -3.59 -15.42 18.70
N SER A 236 -3.87 -14.13 18.87
CA SER A 236 -2.94 -13.12 19.42
C SER A 236 -3.75 -11.97 20.05
N HIS A 237 -3.05 -11.02 20.69
CA HIS A 237 -3.67 -9.91 21.40
C HIS A 237 -3.13 -8.58 20.86
N ALA A 238 -4.00 -7.59 20.73
CA ALA A 238 -3.65 -6.27 20.22
C ALA A 238 -4.53 -5.18 20.83
N GLY A 239 -4.19 -3.92 20.58
CA GLY A 239 -5.12 -2.79 20.72
C GLY A 239 -5.90 -2.57 19.43
N LEU A 240 -7.18 -2.18 19.56
CA LEU A 240 -8.08 -1.93 18.44
C LEU A 240 -8.36 -0.44 18.29
N PHE A 241 -8.16 0.08 17.10
CA PHE A 241 -8.37 1.48 16.74
C PHE A 241 -9.24 1.60 15.49
N ILE A 242 -10.00 2.69 15.40
CA ILE A 242 -10.78 3.04 14.21
C ILE A 242 -10.37 4.42 13.72
N PHE A 243 -10.24 4.59 12.41
CA PHE A 243 -9.95 5.88 11.81
C PHE A 243 -11.17 6.80 11.88
N ASP A 244 -11.03 7.92 12.58
CA ASP A 244 -12.04 8.97 12.58
C ASP A 244 -11.79 9.97 11.44
N LYS A 245 -12.77 10.06 10.53
CA LYS A 245 -12.75 10.96 9.39
C LYS A 245 -12.79 12.44 9.80
N ALA A 246 -13.27 12.75 11.01
CA ALA A 246 -13.38 14.14 11.47
C ALA A 246 -12.06 14.66 12.02
N SER A 247 -11.38 13.89 12.88
CA SER A 247 -10.07 14.25 13.44
C SER A 247 -8.88 13.83 12.59
N GLU A 248 -9.10 13.06 11.52
CA GLU A 248 -8.05 12.48 10.66
C GLU A 248 -7.01 11.67 11.45
N ARG A 249 -7.48 10.96 12.48
CA ARG A 249 -6.63 10.19 13.42
C ARG A 249 -7.30 8.88 13.78
N PHE A 250 -6.49 7.90 14.16
CA PHE A 250 -6.97 6.66 14.74
C PHE A 250 -7.38 6.87 16.20
N LEU A 251 -8.62 6.53 16.54
CA LEU A 251 -9.16 6.59 17.90
C LEU A 251 -9.22 5.18 18.47
N MET A 252 -8.65 4.99 19.67
CA MET A 252 -8.69 3.72 20.38
C MET A 252 -10.14 3.34 20.72
N GLN A 253 -10.53 2.12 20.39
CA GLN A 253 -11.83 1.54 20.73
C GLN A 253 -11.73 0.57 21.89
N ALA A 254 -10.64 -0.21 21.93
CA ALA A 254 -10.33 -1.13 23.01
C ALA A 254 -8.82 -1.25 23.18
N GLU A 255 -8.36 -1.19 24.43
CA GLU A 255 -6.95 -1.38 24.77
C GLU A 255 -6.53 -2.83 24.51
N HIS A 256 -7.35 -3.80 24.90
CA HIS A 256 -7.06 -5.22 24.67
C HIS A 256 -8.18 -5.90 23.89
N VAL A 257 -7.82 -6.54 22.77
CA VAL A 257 -8.70 -7.41 21.98
C VAL A 257 -8.01 -8.73 21.69
N ASP A 258 -8.80 -9.80 21.66
CA ASP A 258 -8.38 -11.10 21.13
C ASP A 258 -8.61 -11.11 19.62
N ILE A 259 -7.54 -11.40 18.87
CA ILE A 259 -7.58 -11.60 17.43
C ILE A 259 -7.54 -13.10 17.16
N GLU A 260 -8.46 -13.59 16.35
CA GLU A 260 -8.46 -14.98 15.87
C GLU A 260 -8.55 -15.03 14.35
N ILE A 261 -7.70 -15.85 13.73
CA ILE A 261 -7.88 -16.29 12.35
C ILE A 261 -8.49 -17.68 12.40
N VAL A 262 -9.68 -17.84 11.81
CA VAL A 262 -10.43 -19.09 11.82
C VAL A 262 -10.64 -19.61 10.40
N GLU A 263 -10.58 -20.93 10.25
CA GLU A 263 -10.99 -21.60 9.02
C GLU A 263 -12.43 -22.05 9.20
N ALA A 264 -13.35 -21.43 8.45
CA ALA A 264 -14.78 -21.75 8.53
C ALA A 264 -15.18 -22.97 7.67
N GLY A 265 -14.20 -23.70 7.11
CA GLY A 265 -14.42 -24.86 6.25
C GLY A 265 -14.72 -24.50 4.79
N ARG A 266 -14.92 -25.53 3.95
CA ARG A 266 -15.25 -25.37 2.51
C ARG A 266 -16.76 -25.23 2.33
N PHE A 267 -17.25 -24.02 2.08
CA PHE A 267 -18.67 -23.84 1.78
C PHE A 267 -18.97 -24.15 0.32
N LEU A 268 -20.00 -24.96 0.10
CA LEU A 268 -20.76 -25.00 -1.15
C LEU A 268 -21.86 -23.95 -1.04
N CYS A 269 -21.75 -22.83 -1.75
CA CYS A 269 -22.86 -21.87 -1.83
C CYS A 269 -24.01 -22.45 -2.66
N GLU A 270 -25.10 -22.86 -2.02
CA GLU A 270 -26.39 -23.09 -2.69
C GLU A 270 -27.19 -21.79 -2.71
N PHE A 271 -27.12 -21.04 -3.81
CA PHE A 271 -28.07 -19.95 -4.05
C PHE A 271 -29.37 -20.50 -4.67
N ASN A 272 -30.46 -20.41 -3.91
CA ASN A 272 -31.77 -20.88 -4.34
C ASN A 272 -32.50 -19.77 -5.11
N SER A 273 -32.35 -19.71 -6.44
CA SER A 273 -33.41 -19.35 -7.40
C SER A 273 -32.91 -19.35 -8.85
N LEU A 274 -33.21 -20.44 -9.57
CA LEU A 274 -33.56 -20.49 -11.00
C LEU A 274 -32.73 -19.65 -12.00
N LEU A 275 -31.40 -19.80 -12.02
CA LEU A 275 -30.59 -19.67 -13.24
C LEU A 275 -29.25 -20.39 -13.03
N PHE A 276 -28.73 -21.06 -14.06
CA PHE A 276 -27.54 -21.94 -14.08
C PHE A 276 -26.45 -21.62 -13.03
N ILE A 277 -26.21 -22.57 -12.12
CA ILE A 277 -25.26 -22.50 -11.01
C ILE A 277 -23.86 -22.92 -11.48
N LEU A 278 -22.86 -22.09 -11.22
CA LEU A 278 -21.43 -22.45 -11.24
C LEU A 278 -21.00 -22.60 -9.77
N THR A 279 -20.77 -23.83 -9.33
CA THR A 279 -20.41 -24.17 -7.95
C THR A 279 -18.95 -23.75 -7.70
N HIS A 280 -18.74 -22.63 -7.01
CA HIS A 280 -17.42 -22.27 -6.46
C HIS A 280 -17.30 -22.84 -5.04
N VAL A 281 -16.18 -23.50 -4.76
CA VAL A 281 -15.81 -23.93 -3.41
C VAL A 281 -15.07 -22.75 -2.79
N LEU A 282 -15.75 -21.97 -1.96
CA LEU A 282 -15.10 -20.85 -1.28
C LEU A 282 -14.35 -21.41 -0.07
N PHE A 283 -13.03 -21.20 -0.03
CA PHE A 283 -12.29 -21.19 1.22
C PHE A 283 -12.70 -19.90 1.93
N SER A 284 -13.30 -20.01 3.09
CA SER A 284 -13.65 -18.83 3.89
C SER A 284 -12.84 -18.87 5.16
N ASP A 285 -11.65 -18.28 5.09
CA ASP A 285 -10.89 -17.92 6.27
C ASP A 285 -11.39 -16.56 6.75
N TRP A 286 -11.53 -16.39 8.06
CA TRP A 286 -12.11 -15.19 8.66
C TRP A 286 -11.18 -14.59 9.70
N LEU A 287 -11.16 -13.27 9.74
CA LEU A 287 -10.59 -12.49 10.82
C LEU A 287 -11.70 -12.17 11.83
N ILE A 288 -11.50 -12.58 13.07
CA ILE A 288 -12.39 -12.29 14.20
C ILE A 288 -11.64 -11.43 15.19
N VAL A 289 -12.30 -10.35 15.63
CA VAL A 289 -11.82 -9.49 16.73
C VAL A 289 -12.88 -9.51 17.81
N LYS A 290 -12.51 -9.88 19.04
CA LYS A 290 -13.43 -9.98 20.17
C LYS A 290 -12.82 -9.39 21.45
N ASN A 291 -13.69 -8.97 22.34
CA ASN A 291 -13.31 -8.49 23.66
C ASN A 291 -12.93 -9.70 24.55
N PRO A 292 -11.76 -9.69 25.19
CA PRO A 292 -11.29 -10.79 26.03
C PRO A 292 -12.15 -11.03 27.28
N GLU A 293 -12.82 -10.01 27.82
CA GLU A 293 -13.53 -10.13 29.10
C GLU A 293 -14.90 -10.81 28.98
N ASP A 294 -15.69 -10.41 27.97
CA ASP A 294 -17.07 -10.86 27.77
C ASP A 294 -17.26 -11.71 26.50
N GLY A 295 -16.23 -11.85 25.68
CA GLY A 295 -16.29 -12.53 24.39
C GLY A 295 -17.13 -11.79 23.35
N GLN A 296 -17.49 -10.53 23.59
CA GLN A 296 -18.27 -9.73 22.66
C GLN A 296 -17.46 -9.49 21.38
N LEU A 297 -18.07 -9.80 20.24
CA LEU A 297 -17.45 -9.59 18.94
C LEU A 297 -17.44 -8.09 18.62
N TRP A 298 -16.27 -7.60 18.23
CA TRP A 298 -16.08 -6.28 17.62
C TRP A 298 -16.26 -6.37 16.10
N LEU A 299 -15.60 -7.33 15.47
CA LEU A 299 -15.60 -7.51 14.02
C LEU A 299 -15.53 -8.99 13.65
N THR A 300 -16.17 -9.34 12.55
CA THR A 300 -15.99 -10.62 11.87
C THR A 300 -16.03 -10.35 10.37
N GLN A 301 -14.91 -10.59 9.68
CA GLN A 301 -14.74 -10.26 8.26
C GLN A 301 -14.01 -11.39 7.53
N PRO A 302 -14.43 -11.78 6.32
CA PRO A 302 -13.68 -12.74 5.51
C PRO A 302 -12.32 -12.16 5.11
N ILE A 303 -11.29 -13.01 5.08
CA ILE A 303 -9.94 -12.65 4.62
C ILE A 303 -9.94 -12.71 3.09
N ASP A 304 -10.03 -11.54 2.46
CA ASP A 304 -9.98 -11.39 1.00
C ASP A 304 -9.30 -10.08 0.57
N SER A 305 -9.07 -9.93 -0.74
CA SER A 305 -8.39 -8.76 -1.29
C SER A 305 -9.18 -7.45 -1.18
N THR A 306 -10.46 -7.51 -0.79
CA THR A 306 -11.29 -6.32 -0.55
C THR A 306 -10.86 -5.59 0.71
N MET A 307 -10.27 -6.30 1.68
CA MET A 307 -9.75 -5.71 2.92
C MET A 307 -8.76 -4.56 2.69
N ASN A 308 -8.11 -4.47 1.51
CA ASN A 308 -7.10 -3.45 1.21
C ASN A 308 -6.11 -3.27 2.38
N SER A 309 -5.56 -4.39 2.86
CA SER A 309 -4.74 -4.38 4.07
C SER A 309 -3.36 -3.80 3.83
N LYS A 310 -2.82 -3.13 4.86
CA LYS A 310 -1.46 -2.60 4.90
C LYS A 310 -0.82 -3.01 6.22
N ASN A 311 0.39 -3.56 6.14
CA ASN A 311 1.23 -3.85 7.29
C ASN A 311 2.20 -2.69 7.50
N ASP A 312 2.44 -2.33 8.75
CA ASP A 312 3.46 -1.36 9.15
C ASP A 312 4.31 -1.98 10.27
N LEU A 313 5.55 -2.35 9.92
CA LEU A 313 6.49 -2.99 10.84
C LEU A 313 6.99 -2.05 11.93
N GLU A 314 7.16 -0.77 11.61
CA GLU A 314 7.71 0.22 12.53
C GLU A 314 6.80 0.43 13.74
N THR A 315 5.49 0.51 13.46
CA THR A 315 4.48 0.69 14.50
C THR A 315 3.86 -0.61 15.01
N GLY A 316 4.21 -1.76 14.39
CA GLY A 316 3.58 -3.05 14.67
C GLY A 316 2.07 -3.04 14.38
N SER A 317 1.66 -2.30 13.34
CA SER A 317 0.26 -2.03 13.04
C SER A 317 -0.22 -2.75 11.79
N PHE A 318 -1.40 -3.35 11.88
CA PHE A 318 -2.13 -3.90 10.76
C PHE A 318 -3.37 -3.03 10.47
N MET A 319 -3.41 -2.39 9.31
CA MET A 319 -4.51 -1.52 8.88
C MET A 319 -5.31 -2.19 7.77
N TRP A 320 -6.64 -2.05 7.79
CA TRP A 320 -7.50 -2.57 6.72
C TRP A 320 -8.83 -1.83 6.63
N ASN A 321 -9.49 -1.96 5.49
CA ASN A 321 -10.82 -1.43 5.22
C ASN A 321 -11.91 -2.48 5.51
N TYR A 322 -12.99 -2.00 6.10
CA TYR A 322 -14.22 -2.74 6.33
C TYR A 322 -15.39 -1.99 5.71
N TYR A 323 -16.07 -2.62 4.77
CA TYR A 323 -17.24 -2.05 4.10
C TYR A 323 -18.51 -2.52 4.78
N ASN A 324 -19.34 -1.58 5.21
CA ASN A 324 -20.65 -1.87 5.78
C ASN A 324 -21.71 -0.89 5.28
N SER A 325 -22.80 -1.39 4.72
CA SER A 325 -24.02 -0.62 4.43
C SER A 325 -23.75 0.67 3.63
N GLY A 326 -22.78 0.64 2.71
CA GLY A 326 -22.37 1.80 1.89
C GLY A 326 -21.50 2.82 2.62
N LYS A 327 -20.92 2.46 3.76
CA LYS A 327 -19.86 3.21 4.45
C LYS A 327 -18.58 2.39 4.50
N THR A 328 -17.45 3.07 4.42
CA THR A 328 -16.14 2.45 4.61
C THR A 328 -15.55 2.89 5.95
N HIS A 329 -15.16 1.91 6.75
CA HIS A 329 -14.42 2.09 7.99
C HIS A 329 -12.99 1.58 7.81
N THR A 330 -12.02 2.25 8.44
CA THR A 330 -10.63 1.79 8.46
C THR A 330 -10.29 1.42 9.89
N TRP A 331 -9.93 0.16 10.08
CA TRP A 331 -9.51 -0.39 11.36
C TRP A 331 -8.00 -0.51 11.41
N LEU A 332 -7.46 -0.45 12.61
CA LEU A 332 -6.06 -0.68 12.91
C LEU A 332 -5.96 -1.60 14.13
N LEU A 333 -5.19 -2.67 13.99
CA LEU A 333 -4.73 -3.53 15.09
C LEU A 333 -3.29 -3.16 15.39
N ARG A 334 -3.01 -2.82 16.64
CA ARG A 334 -1.66 -2.52 17.10
C ARG A 334 -1.18 -3.61 18.04
N PHE A 335 -0.16 -4.34 17.63
CA PHE A 335 0.40 -5.44 18.41
C PHE A 335 1.36 -4.92 19.47
N TYR A 336 1.41 -5.61 20.61
CA TYR A 336 2.31 -5.29 21.71
C TYR A 336 3.74 -5.79 21.48
N GLU A 337 3.87 -6.86 20.69
CA GLU A 337 5.14 -7.50 20.37
C GLU A 337 5.30 -7.60 18.85
N ILE A 338 6.44 -7.14 18.33
CA ILE A 338 6.77 -7.22 16.90
C ILE A 338 6.79 -8.68 16.42
N ASP A 339 7.29 -9.60 17.26
CA ASP A 339 7.30 -11.03 16.96
C ASP A 339 5.89 -11.62 16.78
N GLU A 340 4.89 -11.14 17.53
CA GLU A 340 3.50 -11.55 17.35
C GLU A 340 2.90 -10.94 16.09
N PHE A 341 3.22 -9.68 15.79
CA PHE A 341 2.82 -9.01 14.55
C PHE A 341 3.37 -9.73 13.31
N VAL A 342 4.66 -10.05 13.27
CA VAL A 342 5.28 -10.78 12.15
C VAL A 342 4.61 -12.14 11.96
N LYS A 343 4.36 -12.88 13.05
CA LYS A 343 3.62 -14.15 12.98
C LYS A 343 2.19 -13.96 12.45
N PHE A 344 1.49 -12.92 12.89
CA PHE A 344 0.16 -12.59 12.39
C PHE A 344 0.20 -12.30 10.88
N CYS A 345 1.11 -11.44 10.44
CA CYS A 345 1.34 -11.10 9.04
C CYS A 345 1.60 -12.32 8.17
N GLU A 346 2.50 -13.22 8.59
CA GLU A 346 2.79 -14.46 7.87
C GLU A 346 1.55 -15.36 7.75
N ARG A 347 0.74 -15.47 8.82
CA ARG A 347 -0.48 -16.28 8.83
C ARG A 347 -1.57 -15.64 7.97
N PHE A 348 -1.77 -14.34 8.09
CA PHE A 348 -2.69 -13.59 7.27
C PHE A 348 -2.37 -13.76 5.77
N ALA A 349 -1.09 -13.65 5.39
CA ALA A 349 -0.65 -13.84 4.01
C ALA A 349 -0.90 -15.27 3.49
N GLN A 350 -0.66 -16.29 4.33
CA GLN A 350 -0.94 -17.69 3.98
C GLN A 350 -2.45 -17.90 3.71
N HIS A 351 -3.31 -17.40 4.59
CA HIS A 351 -4.76 -17.56 4.47
C HIS A 351 -5.35 -16.73 3.33
N MET A 352 -4.82 -15.52 3.09
CA MET A 352 -5.13 -14.74 1.89
C MET A 352 -4.82 -15.54 0.63
N TRP A 353 -3.66 -16.21 0.58
CA TRP A 353 -3.30 -17.05 -0.55
C TRP A 353 -4.21 -18.28 -0.70
N GLU A 354 -4.57 -18.94 0.41
CA GLU A 354 -5.49 -20.09 0.40
C GLU A 354 -6.88 -19.71 -0.12
N HIS A 355 -7.39 -18.56 0.33
CA HIS A 355 -8.65 -17.98 -0.14
C HIS A 355 -8.62 -17.74 -1.65
N LEU A 356 -7.57 -17.06 -2.14
CA LEU A 356 -7.45 -16.66 -3.54
C LEU A 356 -7.19 -17.84 -4.50
N ASN A 357 -6.43 -18.85 -4.08
CA ASN A 357 -6.05 -19.98 -4.94
C ASN A 357 -6.98 -21.20 -4.81
N GLU A 358 -8.00 -21.11 -3.96
CA GLU A 358 -8.92 -22.21 -3.62
C GLU A 358 -8.16 -23.53 -3.31
N THR A 359 -6.98 -23.42 -2.71
CA THR A 359 -6.05 -24.55 -2.49
C THR A 359 -5.33 -24.36 -1.15
N LYS A 360 -5.11 -25.47 -0.42
CA LYS A 360 -4.33 -25.43 0.82
C LYS A 360 -2.87 -25.07 0.56
N TRP A 361 -2.31 -24.20 1.39
CA TRP A 361 -0.93 -23.72 1.36
C TRP A 361 0.08 -24.86 1.30
N GLU A 362 -0.17 -25.95 2.05
CA GLU A 362 0.67 -27.16 2.06
C GLU A 362 0.79 -27.86 0.70
N LYS A 363 -0.17 -27.62 -0.21
CA LYS A 363 -0.18 -28.18 -1.57
C LYS A 363 0.42 -27.24 -2.61
N ALA A 364 0.67 -25.98 -2.24
CA ALA A 364 1.38 -25.04 -3.08
C ALA A 364 2.80 -25.56 -3.36
N LYS A 365 3.35 -25.25 -4.53
CA LYS A 365 4.73 -25.64 -4.83
C LYS A 365 5.71 -24.81 -4.01
N ASP A 366 6.86 -25.39 -3.66
CA ASP A 366 7.90 -24.69 -2.89
C ASP A 366 8.33 -23.35 -3.53
N ASP A 367 8.36 -23.25 -4.86
CA ASP A 367 8.71 -22.02 -5.56
C ASP A 367 7.60 -20.96 -5.53
N GLU A 368 6.34 -21.39 -5.47
CA GLU A 368 5.18 -20.50 -5.28
C GLU A 368 5.12 -19.99 -3.84
N GLN A 369 5.33 -20.87 -2.84
CA GLN A 369 5.37 -20.49 -1.43
C GLN A 369 6.45 -19.47 -1.13
N LYS A 370 7.66 -19.67 -1.68
CA LYS A 370 8.77 -18.72 -1.53
C LYS A 370 8.45 -17.37 -2.16
N PHE A 371 7.85 -17.37 -3.35
CA PHE A 371 7.51 -16.14 -4.06
C PHE A 371 6.47 -15.31 -3.29
N VAL A 372 5.45 -15.96 -2.74
CA VAL A 372 4.42 -15.28 -1.93
C VAL A 372 4.98 -14.74 -0.63
N LYS A 373 5.82 -15.50 0.08
CA LYS A 373 6.51 -15.04 1.29
C LYS A 373 7.37 -13.81 1.01
N GLN A 374 8.25 -13.89 0.00
CA GLN A 374 9.11 -12.78 -0.38
C GLN A 374 8.34 -11.53 -0.82
N SER A 375 7.21 -11.70 -1.52
CA SER A 375 6.33 -10.58 -1.88
C SER A 375 5.73 -9.90 -0.66
N HIS A 376 5.37 -10.67 0.36
CA HIS A 376 4.85 -10.12 1.60
C HIS A 376 5.95 -9.48 2.46
N ASP A 377 7.13 -10.09 2.52
CA ASP A 377 8.28 -9.55 3.27
C ASP A 377 8.74 -8.22 2.66
N GLN A 378 8.76 -8.09 1.33
CA GLN A 378 9.09 -6.83 0.67
C GLN A 378 8.05 -5.73 0.94
N ASP A 379 6.76 -6.07 0.98
CA ASP A 379 5.70 -5.13 1.39
C ASP A 379 5.89 -4.67 2.86
N VAL A 380 6.63 -5.42 3.69
CA VAL A 380 6.93 -5.14 5.10
C VAL A 380 8.29 -4.42 5.30
N GLU A 381 9.33 -4.77 4.54
CA GLU A 381 10.71 -4.24 4.68
C GLU A 381 10.90 -2.85 4.06
N MET A 382 10.08 -2.45 3.07
CA MET A 382 10.33 -1.25 2.25
C MET A 382 9.99 0.10 2.92
N LEU A 383 9.82 0.15 4.24
CA LEU A 383 9.76 1.40 5.01
C LEU A 383 11.14 1.86 5.51
N VAL A 384 12.20 1.06 5.33
CA VAL A 384 13.57 1.45 5.69
C VAL A 384 14.26 2.15 4.52
N ILE A 385 13.82 3.35 4.19
CA ILE A 385 14.72 4.34 3.61
C ILE A 385 14.73 5.46 4.64
N GLU A 386 15.91 5.68 5.22
CA GLU A 386 16.17 6.85 6.07
C GLU A 386 15.60 8.07 5.35
N ASP A 387 14.84 8.89 6.07
CA ASP A 387 14.62 10.28 5.71
C ASP A 387 16.00 10.99 5.76
N GLU A 388 16.93 10.62 4.87
CA GLU A 388 17.83 11.62 4.33
C GLU A 388 16.89 12.67 3.75
N GLU A 389 17.05 13.92 4.18
CA GLU A 389 16.44 15.09 3.56
C GLU A 389 16.88 15.14 2.09
N GLU A 390 16.36 14.25 1.26
CA GLU A 390 16.46 14.32 -0.18
C GLU A 390 15.48 15.41 -0.58
N GLU A 391 16.05 16.53 -1.02
CA GLU A 391 15.39 17.54 -1.86
C GLU A 391 14.28 16.84 -2.62
N GLU A 392 13.02 17.18 -2.29
CA GLU A 392 11.91 16.78 -3.13
C GLU A 392 12.33 17.14 -4.57
N PRO A 393 11.88 16.42 -5.62
CA PRO A 393 11.88 17.04 -6.95
C PRO A 393 10.90 18.22 -6.90
N GLU A 394 11.29 19.30 -6.21
CA GLU A 394 10.67 20.60 -6.09
C GLU A 394 10.39 21.07 -7.50
N GLU A 395 11.25 20.80 -8.47
CA GLU A 395 11.01 21.18 -9.87
C GLU A 395 9.70 20.62 -10.49
N GLU A 396 9.21 19.43 -10.13
CA GLU A 396 7.93 18.93 -10.67
C GLU A 396 6.73 19.34 -9.81
N GLU A 397 6.90 19.40 -8.48
CA GLU A 397 5.85 19.80 -7.55
C GLU A 397 5.68 21.32 -7.49
N GLU A 398 6.75 22.12 -7.36
CA GLU A 398 6.75 23.58 -7.53
C GLU A 398 6.28 23.99 -8.92
N PHE A 399 6.66 23.29 -9.99
CA PHE A 399 6.13 23.61 -11.33
C PHE A 399 4.63 23.32 -11.38
N ASP A 400 4.14 22.19 -10.88
CA ASP A 400 2.70 21.92 -10.84
C ASP A 400 1.94 22.87 -9.87
N GLU A 401 2.55 23.31 -8.76
CA GLU A 401 1.98 24.22 -7.75
C GLU A 401 1.99 25.69 -8.22
N GLN A 402 3.06 26.19 -8.83
CA GLN A 402 3.12 27.56 -9.40
C GLN A 402 2.04 27.79 -10.48
N TYR A 403 1.64 26.76 -11.24
CA TYR A 403 0.53 26.87 -12.19
C TYR A 403 -0.87 26.65 -11.57
N GLN A 404 -0.97 26.10 -10.36
CA GLN A 404 -2.27 26.02 -9.65
C GLN A 404 -2.74 27.40 -9.20
N ASP A 405 -1.81 28.29 -8.83
CA ASP A 405 -2.12 29.68 -8.47
C ASP A 405 -2.50 30.56 -9.69
N GLU A 406 -2.17 30.13 -10.92
CA GLU A 406 -2.45 30.86 -12.16
C GLU A 406 -3.76 30.45 -12.88
N GLN A 407 -4.44 29.36 -12.48
CA GLN A 407 -5.71 28.95 -13.09
C GLN A 407 -6.92 29.52 -12.34
N ASP A 408 -7.66 30.42 -12.99
CA ASP A 408 -8.98 30.87 -12.52
C ASP A 408 -9.93 29.67 -12.36
N GLU A 409 -10.68 29.59 -11.24
CA GLU A 409 -11.70 28.55 -11.00
C GLU A 409 -12.69 28.40 -12.18
N GLU A 410 -12.92 29.48 -12.96
CA GLU A 410 -13.74 29.47 -14.18
C GLU A 410 -13.15 28.62 -15.33
N GLU A 411 -11.83 28.55 -15.47
CA GLU A 411 -11.16 27.76 -16.52
C GLU A 411 -11.19 26.26 -16.19
N ALA A 412 -11.04 25.93 -14.91
CA ALA A 412 -11.25 24.56 -14.41
C ALA A 412 -12.71 24.09 -14.60
N GLU A 413 -13.71 24.96 -14.36
CA GLU A 413 -15.10 24.63 -14.66
C GLU A 413 -15.36 24.38 -16.15
N LYS A 414 -14.69 25.11 -17.06
CA LYS A 414 -14.82 24.89 -18.51
C LYS A 414 -14.26 23.53 -18.95
N LEU A 415 -13.13 23.10 -18.41
CA LEU A 415 -12.52 21.80 -18.68
C LEU A 415 -13.44 20.65 -18.21
N ILE A 416 -14.04 20.79 -17.02
CA ILE A 416 -14.91 19.78 -16.41
C ILE A 416 -16.28 19.71 -17.09
N ARG A 417 -16.85 20.82 -17.55
CA ARG A 417 -18.18 20.81 -18.19
C ARG A 417 -18.19 20.11 -19.54
N GLY A 418 -17.03 19.86 -20.14
CA GLY A 418 -16.92 19.55 -21.57
C GLY A 418 -17.30 20.82 -22.35
N GLY A 419 -16.52 21.19 -23.37
CA GLY A 419 -16.71 22.44 -24.09
C GLY A 419 -18.09 22.56 -24.72
N ALA A 420 -19.07 23.04 -23.95
CA ALA A 420 -20.25 23.73 -24.46
C ALA A 420 -19.84 25.21 -24.60
N GLU A 421 -18.93 25.48 -25.53
CA GLU A 421 -18.94 26.80 -26.14
C GLU A 421 -20.27 26.88 -26.92
N GLU A 422 -21.04 27.94 -26.69
CA GLU A 422 -22.32 28.22 -27.35
C GLU A 422 -22.20 28.36 -28.90
N ASP A 423 -21.02 28.11 -29.47
CA ASP A 423 -20.65 28.26 -30.88
C ASP A 423 -20.29 26.94 -31.61
N SER A 424 -20.43 25.76 -30.98
CA SER A 424 -20.33 24.47 -31.70
C SER A 424 -21.67 24.06 -32.30
N ASP A 425 -21.80 24.12 -33.63
CA ASP A 425 -22.98 23.68 -34.40
C ASP A 425 -23.35 22.18 -34.21
N ASN A 426 -22.58 21.40 -33.44
CA ASN A 426 -22.78 19.97 -33.21
C ASN A 426 -23.04 19.69 -31.71
N GLU A 427 -24.26 19.93 -31.23
CA GLU A 427 -24.68 19.45 -29.92
C GLU A 427 -24.56 17.92 -29.84
N GLU A 428 -23.90 17.42 -28.79
CA GLU A 428 -23.78 15.98 -28.56
C GLU A 428 -25.17 15.39 -28.30
N PRO A 429 -25.66 14.46 -29.14
CA PRO A 429 -26.97 13.88 -28.93
C PRO A 429 -26.96 13.03 -27.66
N ILE A 430 -27.89 13.31 -26.75
CA ILE A 430 -28.08 12.52 -25.51
C ILE A 430 -28.35 11.06 -25.90
N SER A 431 -27.34 10.22 -25.74
CA SER A 431 -27.44 8.77 -25.93
C SER A 431 -28.17 8.17 -24.74
N LYS A 432 -29.17 7.31 -25.01
CA LYS A 432 -29.84 6.54 -23.95
C LYS A 432 -28.92 5.47 -23.37
N ASP A 433 -28.02 4.94 -24.19
CA ASP A 433 -27.07 3.90 -23.78
C ASP A 433 -25.82 4.52 -23.18
N PRO A 434 -25.29 3.96 -22.07
CA PRO A 434 -24.09 4.45 -21.44
C PRO A 434 -22.84 4.15 -22.27
N ASN A 435 -21.83 5.01 -22.12
CA ASN A 435 -20.50 4.81 -22.65
C ASN A 435 -19.87 3.57 -21.99
N SER A 436 -19.15 2.76 -22.79
CA SER A 436 -18.62 1.47 -22.34
C SER A 436 -17.14 1.24 -22.67
N LEU A 437 -16.62 1.83 -23.74
CA LEU A 437 -15.24 1.62 -24.20
C LEU A 437 -14.64 2.93 -24.69
N LEU A 438 -13.33 3.08 -24.50
CA LEU A 438 -12.52 4.17 -25.01
C LEU A 438 -11.38 3.63 -25.88
N SER A 439 -11.16 4.24 -27.04
CA SER A 439 -9.97 4.02 -27.87
C SER A 439 -9.44 5.36 -28.36
N MET A 440 -8.15 5.59 -28.12
CA MET A 440 -7.48 6.83 -28.43
C MET A 440 -6.70 6.72 -29.74
N GLY A 441 -6.91 7.66 -30.65
CA GLY A 441 -6.13 7.81 -31.88
C GLY A 441 -4.76 8.41 -31.59
N TYR A 442 -3.74 7.96 -32.30
CA TYR A 442 -2.36 8.46 -32.17
C TYR A 442 -1.97 9.39 -33.32
N THR A 443 -2.70 9.34 -34.44
CA THR A 443 -2.36 10.08 -35.67
C THR A 443 -3.26 11.29 -35.90
N ASN A 444 -4.54 11.20 -35.53
CA ASN A 444 -5.57 12.17 -35.93
C ASN A 444 -6.20 12.96 -34.77
N ASP A 445 -5.60 12.95 -33.57
CA ASP A 445 -6.14 13.58 -32.33
C ASP A 445 -7.62 13.27 -32.08
N ARG A 446 -8.08 12.10 -32.53
CA ARG A 446 -9.47 11.65 -32.42
C ARG A 446 -9.57 10.52 -31.42
N SER A 447 -10.55 10.61 -30.55
CA SER A 447 -10.92 9.56 -29.61
C SER A 447 -12.30 9.02 -29.93
N PHE A 448 -12.46 7.72 -29.75
CA PHE A 448 -13.68 7.00 -30.09
C PHE A 448 -14.24 6.38 -28.82
N VAL A 449 -15.53 6.59 -28.57
CA VAL A 449 -16.22 6.07 -27.39
C VAL A 449 -17.45 5.29 -27.81
N VAL A 450 -17.50 4.02 -27.42
CA VAL A 450 -18.64 3.13 -27.70
C VAL A 450 -19.75 3.43 -26.70
N ARG A 451 -20.98 3.53 -27.20
CA ARG A 451 -22.22 3.76 -26.43
C ARG A 451 -23.36 2.98 -27.08
N GLY A 452 -23.68 1.83 -26.49
CA GLY A 452 -24.62 0.88 -27.08
C GLY A 452 -24.13 0.37 -28.44
N ASN A 453 -24.92 0.58 -29.48
CA ASN A 453 -24.58 0.22 -30.86
C ASN A 453 -23.98 1.38 -31.68
N ASN A 454 -23.60 2.48 -31.04
CA ASN A 454 -23.06 3.68 -31.68
C ASN A 454 -21.65 4.00 -31.16
N ILE A 455 -20.86 4.74 -31.95
CA ILE A 455 -19.54 5.23 -31.55
C ILE A 455 -19.50 6.75 -31.70
N GLY A 456 -19.35 7.44 -30.57
CA GLY A 456 -19.08 8.88 -30.56
C GLY A 456 -17.62 9.16 -30.94
N VAL A 457 -17.42 10.15 -31.80
CA VAL A 457 -16.12 10.61 -32.25
C VAL A 457 -15.85 11.96 -31.62
N TYR A 458 -14.74 12.06 -30.92
CA TYR A 458 -14.31 13.26 -30.21
C TYR A 458 -12.96 13.71 -30.76
N LYS A 459 -12.76 15.02 -30.88
CA LYS A 459 -11.47 15.62 -31.20
C LYS A 459 -10.88 16.19 -29.92
N GLN A 460 -9.64 15.83 -29.64
CA GLN A 460 -8.90 16.38 -28.50
C GLN A 460 -8.31 17.73 -28.90
N GLY A 461 -8.78 18.79 -28.26
CA GLY A 461 -8.15 20.10 -28.32
C GLY A 461 -6.98 20.21 -27.33
N ASP A 462 -6.48 21.43 -27.18
CA ASP A 462 -5.47 21.74 -26.17
C ASP A 462 -6.12 21.84 -24.78
N ASP A 463 -7.31 22.44 -24.69
CA ASP A 463 -8.05 22.61 -23.44
C ASP A 463 -9.27 21.71 -23.37
N SER A 464 -10.19 21.77 -24.34
CA SER A 464 -11.42 20.96 -24.35
C SER A 464 -11.33 19.68 -25.19
N VAL A 465 -12.33 18.82 -25.01
CA VAL A 465 -12.65 17.76 -25.96
C VAL A 465 -13.93 18.14 -26.70
N ASP A 466 -13.87 18.13 -28.04
CA ASP A 466 -14.99 18.55 -28.88
C ASP A 466 -15.67 17.34 -29.50
N PHE A 467 -17.00 17.29 -29.44
CA PHE A 467 -17.77 16.26 -30.12
C PHE A 467 -17.81 16.54 -31.63
N VAL A 468 -17.32 15.60 -32.44
CA VAL A 468 -17.24 15.75 -33.91
C VAL A 468 -18.42 15.09 -34.61
N GLY A 469 -18.89 13.96 -34.09
CA GLY A 469 -19.97 13.21 -34.72
C GLY A 469 -20.16 11.82 -34.15
N ASN A 470 -21.09 11.06 -34.75
CA ASN A 470 -21.47 9.73 -34.29
C ASN A 470 -21.52 8.73 -35.45
N ILE A 471 -20.89 7.58 -35.29
CA ILE A 471 -21.02 6.42 -36.16
C ILE A 471 -22.18 5.59 -35.63
N LYS A 472 -23.30 5.58 -36.37
CA LYS A 472 -24.55 5.00 -35.91
C LYS A 472 -24.78 3.58 -36.42
N ASP A 473 -25.56 2.83 -35.66
CA ASP A 473 -26.11 1.52 -36.05
C ASP A 473 -25.04 0.53 -36.51
N ILE A 474 -24.05 0.27 -35.64
CA ILE A 474 -22.99 -0.69 -35.93
C ILE A 474 -23.61 -2.07 -36.16
N ALA A 475 -23.53 -2.49 -37.41
CA ALA A 475 -24.11 -3.72 -37.90
C ALA A 475 -23.04 -4.55 -38.60
N ARG A 476 -23.12 -5.86 -38.40
CA ARG A 476 -22.33 -6.85 -39.14
C ARG A 476 -22.63 -6.72 -40.65
N PRO A 477 -21.78 -7.29 -41.53
CA PRO A 477 -22.04 -7.27 -42.98
C PRO A 477 -23.38 -7.91 -43.40
N ASN A 478 -23.97 -8.75 -42.54
CA ASN A 478 -25.30 -9.34 -42.74
C ASN A 478 -26.48 -8.45 -42.30
N GLY A 479 -26.21 -7.24 -41.80
CA GLY A 479 -27.21 -6.28 -41.31
C GLY A 479 -27.63 -6.45 -39.85
N GLN A 480 -27.07 -7.43 -39.12
CA GLN A 480 -27.39 -7.62 -37.71
C GLN A 480 -26.61 -6.63 -36.83
N ILE A 481 -27.35 -5.82 -36.07
CA ILE A 481 -26.79 -4.84 -35.12
C ILE A 481 -26.15 -5.57 -33.93
N PHE A 482 -25.02 -5.06 -33.44
CA PHE A 482 -24.39 -5.54 -32.22
C PHE A 482 -23.71 -4.42 -31.43
N THR A 483 -23.45 -4.68 -30.15
CA THR A 483 -22.68 -3.80 -29.26
C THR A 483 -21.24 -4.30 -29.21
N PRO A 484 -20.25 -3.49 -29.62
CA PRO A 484 -18.85 -3.86 -29.49
C PRO A 484 -18.48 -4.10 -28.03
N SER A 485 -17.86 -5.25 -27.73
CA SER A 485 -17.36 -5.56 -26.38
C SER A 485 -15.89 -5.20 -26.18
N GLN A 486 -15.16 -5.05 -27.28
CA GLN A 486 -13.79 -4.54 -27.34
C GLN A 486 -13.56 -3.89 -28.70
N MET A 487 -12.66 -2.90 -28.76
CA MET A 487 -12.25 -2.24 -30.01
C MET A 487 -10.78 -1.86 -29.99
N MET A 488 -10.18 -1.80 -31.17
CA MET A 488 -8.80 -1.35 -31.38
C MET A 488 -8.70 -0.59 -32.70
N LEU A 489 -8.09 0.59 -32.66
CA LEU A 489 -7.76 1.34 -33.86
C LEU A 489 -6.60 0.71 -34.62
N HIS A 490 -6.60 0.86 -35.93
CA HIS A 490 -5.69 0.13 -36.79
C HIS A 490 -5.42 0.86 -38.11
N GLY A 491 -4.29 0.53 -38.74
CA GLY A 491 -3.89 1.09 -40.03
C GLY A 491 -3.83 2.61 -40.07
N GLN A 492 -3.15 3.25 -39.10
CA GLN A 492 -3.05 4.72 -38.99
C GLN A 492 -4.40 5.40 -38.74
N ASP A 493 -5.16 4.88 -37.78
CA ASP A 493 -6.48 5.37 -37.39
C ASP A 493 -7.50 5.42 -38.56
N ARG A 494 -7.32 4.57 -39.58
CA ARG A 494 -8.23 4.47 -40.74
C ARG A 494 -9.34 3.46 -40.51
N THR A 495 -9.04 2.39 -39.80
CA THR A 495 -9.98 1.30 -39.54
C THR A 495 -10.02 0.97 -38.06
N MET A 496 -11.12 0.35 -37.63
CA MET A 496 -11.33 -0.09 -36.26
C MET A 496 -11.74 -1.55 -36.24
N VAL A 497 -10.99 -2.37 -35.52
CA VAL A 497 -11.28 -3.78 -35.32
C VAL A 497 -12.14 -3.91 -34.06
N MET A 498 -13.24 -4.65 -34.15
CA MET A 498 -14.21 -4.81 -33.06
C MET A 498 -14.56 -6.28 -32.83
N MET A 499 -14.88 -6.60 -31.58
CA MET A 499 -15.37 -7.92 -31.16
C MET A 499 -16.81 -7.83 -30.65
N ASP A 500 -17.58 -8.89 -30.91
CA ASP A 500 -18.94 -9.07 -30.41
C ASP A 500 -18.99 -10.19 -29.37
N LYS A 501 -19.51 -9.90 -28.17
CA LYS A 501 -19.63 -10.87 -27.08
C LYS A 501 -20.47 -12.11 -27.45
N SER A 502 -21.42 -11.95 -28.37
CA SER A 502 -22.29 -13.04 -28.87
C SER A 502 -21.62 -13.93 -29.92
N ASN A 503 -20.56 -13.45 -30.58
CA ASN A 503 -19.82 -14.19 -31.59
C ASN A 503 -18.31 -14.05 -31.37
N LYS A 504 -17.77 -14.87 -30.46
CA LYS A 504 -16.33 -14.89 -30.16
C LYS A 504 -15.47 -15.53 -31.26
N GLY A 505 -16.07 -16.14 -32.28
CA GLY A 505 -15.32 -16.78 -33.38
C GLY A 505 -14.95 -15.83 -34.52
N ALA A 506 -15.34 -14.56 -34.46
CA ALA A 506 -15.09 -13.59 -35.52
C ALA A 506 -14.76 -12.19 -34.97
N LEU A 507 -14.01 -11.44 -35.77
CA LEU A 507 -13.75 -10.01 -35.59
C LEU A 507 -14.31 -9.24 -36.76
N TYR A 508 -14.70 -7.99 -36.51
CA TYR A 508 -15.33 -7.13 -37.50
C TYR A 508 -14.46 -5.91 -37.74
N ASN A 509 -14.20 -5.59 -39.01
CA ASN A 509 -13.42 -4.43 -39.39
C ASN A 509 -14.35 -3.30 -39.85
N LEU A 510 -14.31 -2.17 -39.16
CA LEU A 510 -15.05 -0.97 -39.51
C LEU A 510 -14.12 0.03 -40.17
N ASP A 511 -14.56 0.56 -41.30
CA ASP A 511 -13.94 1.70 -41.94
C ASP A 511 -14.47 2.98 -41.31
N ILE A 512 -13.57 3.77 -40.74
CA ILE A 512 -13.91 4.97 -39.96
C ILE A 512 -14.41 6.08 -40.87
N GLU A 513 -13.95 6.14 -42.12
CA GLU A 513 -14.36 7.17 -43.08
C GLU A 513 -15.82 6.97 -43.51
N THR A 514 -16.22 5.71 -43.76
CA THR A 514 -17.59 5.38 -44.17
C THR A 514 -18.52 5.07 -43.00
N GLY A 515 -17.97 4.82 -41.80
CA GLY A 515 -18.72 4.46 -40.60
C GLY A 515 -19.38 3.07 -40.68
N LYS A 516 -18.90 2.19 -41.56
CA LYS A 516 -19.52 0.88 -41.82
C LYS A 516 -18.55 -0.27 -41.59
N VAL A 517 -19.09 -1.39 -41.12
CA VAL A 517 -18.36 -2.66 -41.07
C VAL A 517 -18.19 -3.18 -42.49
N VAL A 518 -16.95 -3.22 -42.97
CA VAL A 518 -16.60 -3.63 -44.34
C VAL A 518 -16.25 -5.11 -44.43
N ASP A 519 -15.63 -5.67 -43.38
CA ASP A 519 -15.17 -7.07 -43.38
C ASP A 519 -15.57 -7.83 -42.10
N GLU A 520 -15.72 -9.14 -42.26
CA GLU A 520 -15.84 -10.12 -41.18
C GLU A 520 -14.66 -11.10 -41.28
N TRP A 521 -13.83 -11.15 -40.24
CA TRP A 521 -12.65 -12.01 -40.15
C TRP A 521 -12.94 -13.16 -39.20
N LYS A 522 -12.94 -14.40 -39.70
CA LYS A 522 -13.20 -15.60 -38.90
C LYS A 522 -11.91 -16.18 -38.36
N MET A 523 -12.00 -16.74 -37.15
CA MET A 523 -10.96 -17.58 -36.58
C MET A 523 -11.20 -19.05 -36.95
N ASN A 524 -10.16 -19.88 -36.82
CA ASN A 524 -10.27 -21.31 -37.10
C ASN A 524 -11.30 -21.98 -36.19
N GLU A 525 -11.87 -23.10 -36.64
CA GLU A 525 -12.89 -23.84 -35.89
C GLU A 525 -12.44 -24.16 -34.45
N GLY A 526 -13.28 -23.81 -33.47
CA GLY A 526 -13.02 -24.04 -32.05
C GLY A 526 -12.16 -22.99 -31.34
N VAL A 527 -11.69 -21.94 -32.05
CA VAL A 527 -10.93 -20.84 -31.46
C VAL A 527 -11.86 -19.65 -31.17
N ASN A 528 -12.02 -19.32 -29.89
CA ASN A 528 -12.74 -18.13 -29.45
C ASN A 528 -11.74 -17.01 -29.12
N VAL A 529 -11.94 -15.82 -29.66
CA VAL A 529 -11.20 -14.63 -29.28
C VAL A 529 -11.70 -14.15 -27.91
N ASN A 530 -10.77 -13.99 -26.97
CA ASN A 530 -10.98 -13.37 -25.67
C ASN A 530 -10.46 -11.93 -25.65
N ASN A 531 -9.30 -11.71 -26.27
CA ASN A 531 -8.67 -10.40 -26.36
C ASN A 531 -7.92 -10.27 -27.70
N PHE A 532 -7.74 -9.05 -28.18
CA PHE A 532 -6.91 -8.75 -29.34
C PHE A 532 -6.22 -7.40 -29.15
N LEU A 533 -5.00 -7.30 -29.65
CA LEU A 533 -4.10 -6.20 -29.36
C LEU A 533 -3.13 -5.94 -30.52
N PRO A 534 -2.54 -4.74 -30.62
CA PRO A 534 -1.65 -4.42 -31.73
C PRO A 534 -0.37 -5.26 -31.66
N ASP A 535 0.25 -5.44 -32.82
CA ASP A 535 1.44 -6.28 -32.96
C ASP A 535 2.67 -5.76 -32.19
N ALA A 536 2.70 -4.45 -31.97
CA ALA A 536 3.62 -3.72 -31.13
C ALA A 536 2.87 -2.52 -30.53
N LYS A 537 3.34 -1.98 -29.41
CA LYS A 537 2.67 -0.90 -28.65
C LYS A 537 2.23 0.27 -29.53
N PHE A 538 3.07 0.67 -30.49
CA PHE A 538 2.82 1.79 -31.41
C PHE A 538 2.45 1.36 -32.84
N ALA A 539 2.07 0.09 -33.06
CA ALA A 539 1.76 -0.40 -34.40
C ALA A 539 0.60 0.36 -35.07
N GLN A 540 -0.28 0.97 -34.28
CA GLN A 540 -1.37 1.83 -34.76
C GLN A 540 -0.88 3.02 -35.61
N MET A 541 0.32 3.55 -35.36
CA MET A 541 0.93 4.64 -36.17
C MET A 541 1.47 4.16 -37.52
N THR A 542 1.54 2.85 -37.72
CA THR A 542 2.09 2.23 -38.94
C THR A 542 0.96 1.67 -39.81
N PRO A 543 1.20 1.47 -41.12
CA PRO A 543 0.24 0.78 -41.98
C PRO A 543 0.20 -0.74 -41.73
N ASN A 544 0.78 -1.23 -40.63
CA ASN A 544 0.80 -2.66 -40.32
C ASN A 544 -0.63 -3.19 -40.16
N GLN A 545 -0.96 -4.23 -40.92
CA GLN A 545 -2.29 -4.83 -40.91
C GLN A 545 -2.39 -6.08 -40.02
N THR A 546 -1.27 -6.58 -39.50
CA THR A 546 -1.33 -7.74 -38.61
C THR A 546 -1.53 -7.31 -37.16
N PHE A 547 -2.15 -8.17 -36.37
CA PHE A 547 -2.34 -7.98 -34.94
C PHE A 547 -2.43 -9.33 -34.22
N ILE A 548 -2.44 -9.30 -32.90
CA ILE A 548 -2.40 -10.50 -32.06
C ILE A 548 -3.78 -10.75 -31.50
N GLY A 549 -4.21 -12.01 -31.52
CA GLY A 549 -5.39 -12.49 -30.82
C GLY A 549 -5.02 -13.50 -29.73
N THR A 550 -5.76 -13.47 -28.64
CA THR A 550 -5.66 -14.47 -27.58
C THR A 550 -7.01 -15.13 -27.34
N SER A 551 -6.98 -16.41 -26.99
CA SER A 551 -8.11 -17.18 -26.46
C SER A 551 -7.84 -17.49 -24.99
N HIS A 552 -8.75 -18.18 -24.31
CA HIS A 552 -8.55 -18.66 -22.94
C HIS A 552 -7.26 -19.49 -22.74
N ASN A 553 -6.76 -20.16 -23.77
CA ASN A 553 -5.53 -20.97 -23.70
C ASN A 553 -4.67 -20.94 -24.97
N ALA A 554 -4.89 -19.98 -25.87
CA ALA A 554 -4.17 -19.91 -27.15
C ALA A 554 -3.75 -18.48 -27.49
N VAL A 555 -2.68 -18.36 -28.25
CA VAL A 555 -2.16 -17.09 -28.79
C VAL A 555 -1.92 -17.28 -30.27
N PHE A 556 -2.35 -16.31 -31.08
CA PHE A 556 -2.26 -16.39 -32.53
C PHE A 556 -2.11 -15.03 -33.18
N ARG A 557 -1.47 -14.99 -34.34
CA ARG A 557 -1.46 -13.78 -35.19
C ARG A 557 -2.62 -13.82 -36.17
N VAL A 558 -3.26 -12.68 -36.36
CA VAL A 558 -4.30 -12.46 -37.36
C VAL A 558 -3.70 -11.59 -38.47
N ASP A 559 -3.82 -12.04 -39.71
CA ASP A 559 -3.43 -11.30 -40.90
C ASP A 559 -4.64 -11.18 -41.86
N PRO A 560 -5.27 -10.00 -41.95
CA PRO A 560 -6.39 -9.74 -42.84
C PRO A 560 -6.10 -10.01 -44.33
N ARG A 561 -4.83 -10.02 -44.72
CA ARG A 561 -4.39 -10.21 -46.12
C ARG A 561 -4.42 -11.67 -46.56
N LEU A 562 -4.60 -12.62 -45.63
CA LEU A 562 -4.73 -14.04 -45.97
C LEU A 562 -5.96 -14.28 -46.87
N ASN A 563 -5.82 -15.17 -47.85
CA ASN A 563 -6.91 -15.52 -48.74
C ASN A 563 -7.97 -16.36 -48.01
N GLY A 564 -9.25 -15.99 -48.15
CA GLY A 564 -10.36 -16.69 -47.50
C GLY A 564 -10.95 -15.93 -46.32
N LYS A 565 -11.87 -16.58 -45.60
CA LYS A 565 -12.56 -16.01 -44.43
C LYS A 565 -11.77 -16.22 -43.13
N GLU A 566 -10.95 -17.27 -43.08
CA GLU A 566 -10.06 -17.56 -41.96
C GLU A 566 -8.82 -16.68 -42.08
N LYS A 567 -8.58 -15.84 -41.07
CA LYS A 567 -7.50 -14.85 -41.06
C LYS A 567 -6.39 -15.17 -40.08
N MET A 568 -6.42 -16.35 -39.48
CA MET A 568 -5.41 -16.78 -38.51
C MET A 568 -4.17 -17.33 -39.23
N VAL A 569 -2.98 -16.93 -38.76
CA VAL A 569 -1.71 -17.42 -39.30
C VAL A 569 -1.34 -18.74 -38.62
N ASP A 570 -1.58 -19.86 -39.29
CA ASP A 570 -1.36 -21.21 -38.73
C ASP A 570 0.06 -21.44 -38.18
N SER A 571 1.10 -20.88 -38.83
CA SER A 571 2.49 -21.02 -38.40
C SER A 571 2.81 -20.27 -37.09
N GLN A 572 1.93 -19.36 -36.68
CA GLN A 572 2.05 -18.55 -35.47
C GLN A 572 0.87 -18.78 -34.52
N TYR A 573 0.19 -19.92 -34.65
CA TYR A 573 -0.80 -20.39 -33.70
C TYR A 573 -0.14 -21.27 -32.63
N LYS A 574 -0.35 -20.92 -31.35
CA LYS A 574 0.08 -21.73 -30.22
C LYS A 574 -1.07 -21.92 -29.25
N GLN A 575 -1.53 -23.16 -29.11
CA GLN A 575 -2.45 -23.56 -28.06
C GLN A 575 -1.71 -24.30 -26.96
N TYR A 576 -2.04 -23.99 -25.70
CA TYR A 576 -1.46 -24.62 -24.53
C TYR A 576 -2.38 -25.70 -23.99
N VAL A 577 -1.77 -26.81 -23.54
CA VAL A 577 -2.48 -27.95 -22.93
C VAL A 577 -3.09 -27.56 -21.58
N SER A 578 -2.41 -26.69 -20.84
CA SER A 578 -2.86 -26.17 -19.55
C SER A 578 -4.00 -25.16 -19.72
N LYS A 579 -5.00 -25.23 -18.84
CA LYS A 579 -6.06 -24.22 -18.69
C LYS A 579 -5.48 -22.96 -18.06
N ASN A 580 -4.82 -22.13 -18.87
CA ASN A 580 -4.18 -20.91 -18.40
C ASN A 580 -5.19 -19.81 -18.08
N ASP A 581 -6.29 -19.77 -18.83
CA ASP A 581 -7.36 -18.78 -18.68
C ASP A 581 -6.86 -17.32 -18.83
N PHE A 582 -6.31 -17.02 -20.01
CA PHE A 582 -5.79 -15.69 -20.33
C PHE A 582 -6.88 -14.61 -20.27
N SER A 583 -6.56 -13.51 -19.57
CA SER A 583 -7.47 -12.39 -19.27
C SER A 583 -7.09 -11.12 -20.04
N ALA A 584 -5.85 -10.68 -19.88
CA ALA A 584 -5.32 -9.44 -20.43
C ALA A 584 -3.99 -9.68 -21.14
N ALA A 585 -3.67 -8.83 -22.12
CA ALA A 585 -2.39 -8.89 -22.84
C ALA A 585 -1.97 -7.51 -23.31
N THR A 586 -0.66 -7.30 -23.44
CA THR A 586 -0.06 -6.07 -23.98
C THR A 586 1.23 -6.38 -24.76
N THR A 587 1.64 -5.47 -25.64
CA THR A 587 2.89 -5.57 -26.41
C THR A 587 3.85 -4.43 -26.11
N THR A 588 5.15 -4.70 -26.20
CA THR A 588 6.20 -3.67 -26.11
C THR A 588 6.32 -2.92 -27.44
N ALA A 589 7.10 -1.83 -27.49
CA ALA A 589 7.38 -1.13 -28.75
C ALA A 589 8.14 -2.01 -29.77
N SER A 590 8.90 -2.99 -29.28
CA SER A 590 9.61 -3.99 -30.11
C SER A 590 8.76 -5.19 -30.54
N GLY A 591 7.50 -5.29 -30.10
CA GLY A 591 6.59 -6.37 -30.46
C GLY A 591 6.73 -7.65 -29.62
N LYS A 592 7.34 -7.56 -28.44
CA LYS A 592 7.31 -8.63 -27.42
C LYS A 592 5.94 -8.64 -26.75
N LEU A 593 5.52 -9.78 -26.23
CA LEU A 593 4.15 -9.98 -25.74
C LEU A 593 4.14 -10.37 -24.26
N ALA A 594 3.35 -9.66 -23.46
CA ALA A 594 3.02 -10.03 -22.09
C ALA A 594 1.56 -10.46 -22.02
N ILE A 595 1.28 -11.59 -21.37
CA ILE A 595 -0.08 -12.12 -21.19
C ILE A 595 -0.30 -12.42 -19.72
N ALA A 596 -1.38 -11.90 -19.17
CA ALA A 596 -1.86 -12.19 -17.83
C ALA A 596 -3.04 -13.17 -17.88
N SER A 597 -3.30 -13.84 -16.75
CA SER A 597 -4.43 -14.74 -16.58
C SER A 597 -5.39 -14.28 -15.49
N ASN A 598 -6.61 -14.83 -15.51
CA ASN A 598 -7.55 -14.73 -14.40
C ASN A 598 -7.06 -15.43 -13.14
N LYS A 599 -5.98 -16.23 -13.23
CA LYS A 599 -5.34 -16.86 -12.08
C LYS A 599 -4.25 -15.99 -11.46
N GLY A 600 -3.91 -14.86 -12.07
CA GLY A 600 -2.87 -13.95 -11.60
C GLY A 600 -1.45 -14.24 -12.11
N ASP A 601 -1.24 -15.27 -12.96
CA ASP A 601 0.09 -15.53 -13.54
C ASP A 601 0.37 -14.68 -14.78
N ILE A 602 1.61 -14.19 -14.92
CA ILE A 602 2.04 -13.37 -16.06
C ILE A 602 3.10 -14.12 -16.87
N ARG A 603 2.94 -14.12 -18.20
CA ARG A 603 3.84 -14.80 -19.15
C ARG A 603 4.43 -13.83 -20.13
N LEU A 604 5.75 -13.89 -20.27
CA LEU A 604 6.53 -13.02 -21.14
C LEU A 604 7.06 -13.80 -22.35
N PHE A 605 6.78 -13.30 -23.55
CA PHE A 605 7.12 -13.92 -24.82
C PHE A 605 8.04 -13.01 -25.63
N ASP A 606 9.10 -13.60 -26.18
CA ASP A 606 9.92 -12.96 -27.20
C ASP A 606 9.20 -12.92 -28.55
N GLN A 607 8.49 -14.00 -28.88
CA GLN A 607 7.82 -14.22 -30.15
C GLN A 607 6.57 -15.09 -29.98
N ILE A 608 5.57 -14.81 -30.80
CA ILE A 608 4.34 -15.61 -30.90
C ILE A 608 4.65 -16.96 -31.55
N GLY A 609 3.89 -18.00 -31.20
CA GLY A 609 4.10 -19.36 -31.70
C GLY A 609 5.09 -20.19 -30.87
N LYS A 610 5.81 -19.57 -29.93
CA LYS A 610 6.77 -20.22 -29.04
C LYS A 610 6.26 -20.28 -27.59
N ASN A 611 6.99 -21.01 -26.75
CA ASN A 611 6.74 -21.00 -25.31
C ASN A 611 7.25 -19.68 -24.71
N ALA A 612 6.63 -19.25 -23.60
CA ALA A 612 7.08 -18.08 -22.85
C ALA A 612 8.52 -18.27 -22.37
N LYS A 613 9.29 -17.18 -22.30
CA LYS A 613 10.62 -17.18 -21.67
C LYS A 613 10.50 -17.16 -20.17
N THR A 614 9.56 -16.38 -19.67
CA THR A 614 9.33 -16.20 -18.24
C THR A 614 7.87 -16.43 -17.94
N GLN A 615 7.63 -17.14 -16.83
CA GLN A 615 6.33 -17.23 -16.18
C GLN A 615 6.51 -16.75 -14.75
N LEU A 616 5.88 -15.62 -14.44
CA LEU A 616 5.81 -15.09 -13.08
C LEU A 616 4.64 -15.78 -12.37
N PRO A 617 4.87 -16.37 -11.18
CA PRO A 617 3.80 -16.97 -10.39
C PRO A 617 2.71 -15.97 -10.04
N ALA A 618 1.51 -16.49 -9.77
CA ALA A 618 0.40 -15.67 -9.31
C ALA A 618 0.58 -15.25 -7.85
N LEU A 619 0.22 -14.01 -7.54
CA LEU A 619 0.06 -13.52 -6.16
C LEU A 619 -1.36 -13.72 -5.60
N GLY A 620 -2.29 -14.19 -6.43
CA GLY A 620 -3.60 -14.69 -6.01
C GLY A 620 -4.79 -14.01 -6.70
N ASP A 621 -4.74 -12.71 -6.98
CA ASP A 621 -5.88 -12.01 -7.59
C ASP A 621 -5.92 -12.11 -9.13
N PRO A 622 -7.13 -12.13 -9.73
CA PRO A 622 -7.30 -12.02 -11.17
C PRO A 622 -6.76 -10.70 -11.71
N ILE A 623 -5.91 -10.78 -12.74
CA ILE A 623 -5.41 -9.59 -13.44
C ILE A 623 -6.44 -9.19 -14.49
N ILE A 624 -7.05 -8.02 -14.31
CA ILE A 624 -8.09 -7.46 -15.19
C ILE A 624 -7.51 -6.56 -16.29
N GLY A 625 -6.28 -6.06 -16.12
CA GLY A 625 -5.59 -5.19 -17.06
C GLY A 625 -4.07 -5.37 -16.96
N ILE A 626 -3.37 -5.15 -18.07
CA ILE A 626 -1.89 -5.18 -18.09
C ILE A 626 -1.40 -4.13 -19.09
N ASP A 627 -0.40 -3.35 -18.71
CA ASP A 627 0.36 -2.48 -19.60
C ASP A 627 1.86 -2.62 -19.33
N VAL A 628 2.68 -2.24 -20.31
CA VAL A 628 4.14 -2.39 -20.27
C VAL A 628 4.81 -1.13 -20.79
N THR A 629 5.91 -0.68 -20.21
CA THR A 629 6.69 0.42 -20.78
C THR A 629 7.19 0.10 -22.18
N SER A 630 7.48 1.14 -22.97
CA SER A 630 7.86 1.02 -24.37
C SER A 630 9.08 0.14 -24.60
N ASP A 631 10.07 0.25 -23.71
CA ASP A 631 11.29 -0.56 -23.69
C ASP A 631 11.08 -2.00 -23.20
N GLY A 632 9.94 -2.27 -22.56
CA GLY A 632 9.62 -3.55 -21.96
C GLY A 632 10.19 -3.76 -20.55
N ARG A 633 10.80 -2.75 -19.93
CA ARG A 633 11.42 -2.89 -18.60
C ARG A 633 10.39 -3.08 -17.51
N TRP A 634 9.34 -2.27 -17.47
CA TRP A 634 8.36 -2.29 -16.39
C TRP A 634 7.00 -2.78 -16.87
N ILE A 635 6.38 -3.65 -16.09
CA ILE A 635 5.00 -4.11 -16.30
C ILE A 635 4.15 -3.59 -15.15
N ILE A 636 2.98 -3.05 -15.49
CA ILE A 636 1.91 -2.79 -14.53
C ILE A 636 0.78 -3.79 -14.78
N ALA A 637 0.44 -4.57 -13.77
CA ALA A 637 -0.72 -5.46 -13.79
C ALA A 637 -1.79 -4.94 -12.83
N THR A 638 -3.01 -4.79 -13.33
CA THR A 638 -4.15 -4.26 -12.57
C THR A 638 -4.95 -5.41 -11.98
N CYS A 639 -5.10 -5.43 -10.67
CA CYS A 639 -6.06 -6.25 -9.93
C CYS A 639 -7.27 -5.38 -9.53
N LYS A 640 -8.28 -5.97 -8.87
CA LYS A 640 -9.47 -5.21 -8.45
C LYS A 640 -9.12 -4.06 -7.48
N THR A 641 -8.30 -4.33 -6.45
CA THR A 641 -8.07 -3.41 -5.33
C THR A 641 -6.65 -2.83 -5.27
N TYR A 642 -5.73 -3.30 -6.11
CA TYR A 642 -4.33 -2.83 -6.17
C TYR A 642 -3.73 -3.05 -7.56
N LEU A 643 -2.56 -2.46 -7.80
CA LEU A 643 -1.73 -2.68 -8.97
C LEU A 643 -0.43 -3.38 -8.56
N LEU A 644 0.14 -4.17 -9.46
CA LEU A 644 1.43 -4.83 -9.30
C LEU A 644 2.42 -4.25 -10.31
N LEU A 645 3.45 -3.58 -9.82
CA LEU A 645 4.55 -3.05 -10.62
C LEU A 645 5.72 -4.02 -10.60
N ILE A 646 6.18 -4.45 -11.77
CA ILE A 646 7.18 -5.51 -11.92
C ILE A 646 8.35 -5.01 -12.77
N ASP A 647 9.57 -5.01 -12.21
CA ASP A 647 10.79 -4.82 -13.01
C ASP A 647 11.15 -6.14 -13.71
N THR A 648 11.18 -6.11 -15.03
CA THR A 648 11.53 -7.27 -15.84
C THR A 648 13.04 -7.38 -16.09
N LEU A 649 13.86 -6.47 -15.58
CA LEU A 649 15.31 -6.54 -15.69
C LEU A 649 15.87 -7.66 -14.81
N ILE A 650 16.68 -8.54 -15.41
CA ILE A 650 17.36 -9.61 -14.67
C ILE A 650 18.56 -9.00 -13.92
N GLY A 651 18.46 -8.92 -12.60
CA GLY A 651 19.50 -8.34 -11.73
C GLY A 651 20.68 -9.28 -11.42
N ALA A 652 20.49 -10.60 -11.54
CA ALA A 652 21.49 -11.59 -11.11
C ALA A 652 21.63 -12.78 -12.07
N GLY A 653 22.77 -13.47 -11.97
CA GLY A 653 23.06 -14.70 -12.70
C GLY A 653 23.54 -14.51 -14.14
N ARG A 654 23.52 -15.59 -14.93
CA ARG A 654 24.14 -15.65 -16.27
C ARG A 654 23.59 -14.61 -17.26
N TYR A 655 22.33 -14.21 -17.11
CA TYR A 655 21.64 -13.32 -18.04
C TYR A 655 21.39 -11.94 -17.43
N GLN A 656 22.21 -11.53 -16.45
CA GLN A 656 22.15 -10.19 -15.87
C GLN A 656 22.15 -9.11 -16.96
N GLY A 657 21.24 -8.14 -16.82
CA GLY A 657 21.04 -7.04 -17.78
C GLY A 657 20.12 -7.38 -18.96
N ALA A 658 19.69 -8.63 -19.14
CA ALA A 658 18.64 -8.97 -20.10
C ALA A 658 17.25 -8.77 -19.48
N LEU A 659 16.23 -8.60 -20.32
CA LEU A 659 14.83 -8.53 -19.88
C LEU A 659 14.21 -9.92 -19.78
N GLY A 660 13.21 -10.05 -18.89
CA GLY A 660 12.40 -11.25 -18.70
C GLY A 660 11.65 -11.72 -19.94
N PHE A 661 11.49 -10.84 -20.93
CA PHE A 661 10.95 -11.17 -22.26
C PHE A 661 11.94 -11.96 -23.13
N ASP A 662 13.25 -11.75 -22.96
CA ASP A 662 14.29 -12.36 -23.78
C ASP A 662 14.86 -13.64 -23.15
N ARG A 663 14.98 -13.62 -21.82
CA ARG A 663 15.57 -14.69 -21.01
C ARG A 663 14.73 -14.95 -19.78
N SER A 664 14.76 -16.19 -19.30
CA SER A 664 14.12 -16.59 -18.05
C SER A 664 14.90 -16.04 -16.86
N PHE A 665 14.21 -15.58 -15.84
CA PHE A 665 14.82 -15.32 -14.53
C PHE A 665 15.43 -16.60 -13.93
N PRO A 666 16.50 -16.49 -13.13
CA PRO A 666 16.91 -17.56 -12.23
C PRO A 666 15.76 -17.97 -11.29
N ALA A 667 15.74 -19.24 -10.88
CA ALA A 667 14.64 -19.76 -10.06
C ALA A 667 14.52 -19.08 -8.69
N ASP A 668 15.65 -18.61 -8.17
CA ASP A 668 15.87 -17.93 -6.89
C ASP A 668 15.91 -16.40 -6.97
N ALA A 669 15.80 -15.84 -8.19
CA ALA A 669 15.87 -14.39 -8.43
C ALA A 669 14.77 -13.93 -9.39
N LYS A 670 13.56 -14.47 -9.24
CA LYS A 670 12.37 -13.94 -9.92
C LYS A 670 12.07 -12.53 -9.37
N PRO A 671 11.58 -11.60 -10.20
CA PRO A 671 11.28 -10.26 -9.75
C PRO A 671 10.07 -10.29 -8.82
N ILE A 672 10.20 -9.67 -7.65
CA ILE A 672 9.12 -9.54 -6.70
C ILE A 672 8.34 -8.26 -7.08
N PRO A 673 7.02 -8.36 -7.30
CA PRO A 673 6.20 -7.20 -7.66
C PRO A 673 6.05 -6.21 -6.51
N HIS A 674 6.13 -4.91 -6.80
CA HIS A 674 5.73 -3.86 -5.86
C HIS A 674 4.22 -3.66 -5.91
N ARG A 675 3.56 -3.72 -4.75
CA ARG A 675 2.12 -3.51 -4.63
C ARG A 675 1.80 -2.02 -4.48
N LEU A 676 1.10 -1.46 -5.47
CA LEU A 676 0.59 -0.09 -5.43
C LEU A 676 -0.89 -0.12 -5.05
N GLN A 677 -1.23 0.46 -3.91
CA GLN A 677 -2.61 0.51 -3.41
C GLN A 677 -2.93 1.86 -2.79
N LEU A 678 -4.22 2.18 -2.69
CA LEU A 678 -4.66 3.37 -1.99
C LEU A 678 -4.50 3.15 -0.49
N LYS A 679 -4.09 4.19 0.22
CA LYS A 679 -3.94 4.16 1.68
C LYS A 679 -5.31 3.84 2.29
N PRO A 680 -5.41 2.86 3.21
CA PRO A 680 -6.69 2.50 3.83
C PRO A 680 -7.45 3.71 4.39
N GLU A 681 -6.74 4.69 4.92
CA GLU A 681 -7.26 5.96 5.43
C GLU A 681 -7.94 6.80 4.34
N HIS A 682 -7.38 6.82 3.13
CA HIS A 682 -7.95 7.53 1.99
C HIS A 682 -9.22 6.84 1.48
N VAL A 683 -9.24 5.51 1.49
CA VAL A 683 -10.40 4.70 1.09
C VAL A 683 -11.57 4.89 2.07
N ALA A 684 -11.28 5.20 3.34
CA ALA A 684 -12.31 5.57 4.31
C ALA A 684 -13.17 6.73 3.81
N TYR A 685 -12.61 7.72 3.11
CA TYR A 685 -13.37 8.87 2.60
C TYR A 685 -14.21 8.57 1.36
N MET A 686 -13.96 7.44 0.68
CA MET A 686 -14.62 7.13 -0.60
C MET A 686 -16.04 6.60 -0.42
N ASP A 687 -16.29 5.87 0.68
CA ASP A 687 -17.56 5.18 0.97
C ASP A 687 -18.02 4.23 -0.17
N GLU A 688 -17.09 3.76 -0.99
CA GLU A 688 -17.29 2.75 -2.06
C GLU A 688 -16.12 1.75 -2.04
N GLU A 689 -16.39 0.50 -2.46
CA GLU A 689 -15.36 -0.51 -2.64
C GLU A 689 -14.42 -0.15 -3.80
N ILE A 690 -13.11 -0.34 -3.62
CA ILE A 690 -12.13 -0.13 -4.69
C ILE A 690 -12.37 -1.14 -5.81
N SER A 691 -12.43 -0.63 -7.04
CA SER A 691 -12.44 -1.45 -8.25
C SER A 691 -11.75 -0.67 -9.34
N PHE A 692 -10.44 -0.88 -9.49
CA PHE A 692 -9.64 -0.19 -10.49
C PHE A 692 -10.07 -0.52 -11.93
N THR A 693 -10.02 0.49 -12.80
CA THR A 693 -9.99 0.30 -14.25
C THR A 693 -8.58 -0.12 -14.67
N PRO A 694 -8.42 -0.78 -15.84
CA PRO A 694 -7.10 -1.15 -16.36
C PRO A 694 -6.14 0.04 -16.38
N ALA A 695 -5.09 -0.04 -15.54
CA ALA A 695 -4.09 1.02 -15.42
C ALA A 695 -3.21 1.08 -16.67
N LYS A 696 -2.84 2.29 -17.08
CA LYS A 696 -2.01 2.53 -18.27
C LYS A 696 -0.90 3.51 -17.96
N PHE A 697 0.26 3.28 -18.55
CA PHE A 697 1.31 4.29 -18.57
C PHE A 697 0.93 5.44 -19.52
N ASN A 698 1.46 6.64 -19.27
CA ASN A 698 1.50 7.68 -20.31
C ASN A 698 2.26 7.14 -21.53
N GLN A 699 1.85 7.53 -22.75
CA GLN A 699 2.42 6.98 -23.97
C GLN A 699 2.85 8.11 -24.91
N GLY A 700 4.00 7.97 -25.56
CA GLY A 700 4.48 8.88 -26.58
C GLY A 700 5.67 8.31 -27.33
N GLU A 701 5.91 8.78 -28.55
CA GLU A 701 7.12 8.42 -29.28
C GLU A 701 8.32 9.14 -28.66
N SER A 702 9.32 8.37 -28.24
CA SER A 702 10.54 8.89 -27.59
C SER A 702 10.33 9.65 -26.27
N ILE A 703 9.21 9.40 -25.58
CA ILE A 703 8.96 9.90 -24.23
C ILE A 703 9.10 8.73 -23.26
N ASP A 704 9.89 8.92 -22.20
CA ASP A 704 9.94 7.97 -21.11
C ASP A 704 8.65 8.04 -20.29
N GLU A 705 8.10 6.90 -19.92
CA GLU A 705 6.91 6.87 -19.08
C GLU A 705 7.22 7.46 -17.68
N THR A 706 6.38 8.39 -17.24
CA THR A 706 6.53 9.20 -16.01
C THR A 706 5.37 9.01 -15.04
N ASN A 707 4.19 8.62 -15.54
CA ASN A 707 2.97 8.52 -14.76
C ASN A 707 2.13 7.30 -15.19
N ILE A 708 1.35 6.78 -14.24
CA ILE A 708 0.36 5.72 -14.47
C ILE A 708 -1.01 6.29 -14.12
N VAL A 709 -1.99 6.14 -15.01
CA VAL A 709 -3.38 6.54 -14.77
C VAL A 709 -4.27 5.31 -14.60
N THR A 710 -5.21 5.40 -13.67
CA THR A 710 -6.30 4.46 -13.44
C THR A 710 -7.48 5.22 -12.81
N SER A 711 -8.63 4.57 -12.68
CA SER A 711 -9.77 5.13 -11.96
C SER A 711 -10.45 4.06 -11.11
N THR A 712 -11.16 4.48 -10.07
CA THR A 712 -11.99 3.61 -9.21
C THR A 712 -13.25 4.36 -8.83
N GLY A 713 -14.43 3.78 -9.09
CA GLY A 713 -15.70 4.49 -8.88
C GLY A 713 -15.70 5.87 -9.58
N PRO A 714 -16.06 6.97 -8.90
CA PRO A 714 -16.00 8.34 -9.45
C PRO A 714 -14.62 9.00 -9.36
N TYR A 715 -13.56 8.28 -9.01
CA TYR A 715 -12.23 8.85 -8.77
C TYR A 715 -11.26 8.54 -9.91
N VAL A 716 -10.54 9.55 -10.39
CA VAL A 716 -9.35 9.36 -11.25
C VAL A 716 -8.11 9.44 -10.37
N VAL A 717 -7.23 8.45 -10.51
CA VAL A 717 -5.99 8.31 -9.74
C VAL A 717 -4.82 8.32 -10.70
N THR A 718 -3.83 9.16 -10.41
CA THR A 718 -2.55 9.16 -11.14
C THR A 718 -1.41 8.88 -10.18
N PHE A 719 -0.66 7.82 -10.45
CA PHE A 719 0.54 7.44 -9.72
C PHE A 719 1.77 8.06 -10.40
N ASN A 720 2.65 8.69 -9.61
CA ASN A 720 3.92 9.22 -10.09
C ASN A 720 4.92 8.07 -10.22
N PHE A 721 5.14 7.62 -11.44
CA PHE A 721 6.00 6.46 -11.71
C PHE A 721 7.48 6.76 -11.48
N LYS A 722 7.92 8.02 -11.58
CA LYS A 722 9.30 8.41 -11.21
C LYS A 722 9.55 8.18 -9.72
N ARG A 723 8.64 8.66 -8.86
CA ARG A 723 8.72 8.49 -7.39
C ARG A 723 8.58 7.03 -6.96
N ILE A 724 7.70 6.27 -7.62
CA ILE A 724 7.55 4.84 -7.33
C ILE A 724 8.83 4.06 -7.62
N LYS A 725 9.57 4.39 -8.70
CA LYS A 725 10.89 3.79 -8.98
C LYS A 725 11.93 4.08 -7.89
N GLN A 726 11.73 5.11 -7.08
CA GLN A 726 12.57 5.48 -5.94
C GLN A 726 12.10 4.83 -4.62
N GLY A 727 11.07 3.98 -4.65
CA GLY A 727 10.53 3.31 -3.46
C GLY A 727 9.32 4.00 -2.82
N LYS A 728 8.95 5.21 -3.25
CA LYS A 728 7.76 5.94 -2.75
C LYS A 728 6.47 5.40 -3.39
N LEU A 729 5.98 4.25 -2.90
CA LEU A 729 4.86 3.50 -3.49
C LEU A 729 3.49 4.18 -3.36
N ASP A 730 3.33 5.07 -2.38
CA ASP A 730 2.10 5.81 -2.08
C ASP A 730 2.03 7.19 -2.77
N ALA A 731 2.94 7.45 -3.71
CA ALA A 731 2.99 8.68 -4.49
C ALA A 731 1.90 8.72 -5.58
N TYR A 732 0.67 9.06 -5.20
CA TYR A 732 -0.44 9.30 -6.14
C TYR A 732 -1.21 10.59 -5.85
N LYS A 733 -1.83 11.13 -6.89
CA LYS A 733 -2.79 12.23 -6.85
C LYS A 733 -4.17 11.68 -7.21
N ILE A 734 -5.23 12.25 -6.62
CA ILE A 734 -6.61 11.79 -6.80
C ILE A 734 -7.57 12.97 -6.92
N GLN A 735 -8.61 12.79 -7.75
CA GLN A 735 -9.72 13.73 -7.86
C GLN A 735 -11.04 12.99 -8.00
N ARG A 736 -12.06 13.47 -7.29
CA ARG A 736 -13.44 12.99 -7.40
C ARG A 736 -14.22 13.73 -8.49
N TYR A 737 -15.02 12.99 -9.25
CA TYR A 737 -15.95 13.49 -10.25
C TYR A 737 -17.42 13.20 -9.88
N ASP A 738 -18.33 13.72 -10.67
CA ASP A 738 -19.79 13.67 -10.47
C ASP A 738 -20.41 12.29 -10.73
N ASP A 739 -19.78 11.47 -11.57
CA ASP A 739 -20.23 10.12 -11.92
C ASP A 739 -19.02 9.17 -12.07
N LYS A 740 -19.29 7.86 -12.07
CA LYS A 740 -18.30 6.78 -12.19
C LYS A 740 -17.48 6.92 -13.48
N ILE A 741 -16.17 6.72 -13.37
CA ILE A 741 -15.30 6.63 -14.54
C ILE A 741 -15.34 5.19 -15.08
N VAL A 742 -15.62 5.08 -16.38
CA VAL A 742 -15.68 3.80 -17.11
C VAL A 742 -14.34 3.50 -17.78
N ALA A 743 -13.68 4.52 -18.30
CA ALA A 743 -12.38 4.41 -18.92
C ALA A 743 -11.63 5.74 -18.83
N ASP A 744 -10.32 5.63 -18.74
CA ASP A 744 -9.38 6.75 -18.66
C ASP A 744 -8.10 6.41 -19.43
N GLN A 745 -7.49 7.42 -20.05
CA GLN A 745 -6.21 7.28 -20.75
C GLN A 745 -5.56 8.65 -20.96
N PHE A 746 -4.22 8.73 -20.81
CA PHE A 746 -3.46 9.92 -21.18
C PHE A 746 -3.53 10.20 -22.68
N LYS A 747 -3.58 11.48 -23.06
CA LYS A 747 -3.37 11.93 -24.44
C LYS A 747 -2.01 11.44 -24.94
N PHE A 748 -1.99 10.90 -26.16
CA PHE A 748 -0.75 10.43 -26.77
C PHE A 748 0.25 11.60 -26.92
N GLY A 749 1.52 11.35 -26.60
CA GLY A 749 2.59 12.35 -26.65
C GLY A 749 2.73 13.21 -25.39
N GLY A 750 2.03 12.89 -24.29
CA GLY A 750 2.18 13.62 -23.03
C GLY A 750 1.64 12.87 -21.81
N ASP A 751 1.85 13.45 -20.63
CA ASP A 751 1.37 12.96 -19.33
C ASP A 751 0.47 13.98 -18.59
N ARG A 752 0.17 15.10 -19.25
CA ARG A 752 -0.62 16.19 -18.65
C ARG A 752 -2.12 16.00 -18.84
N LYS A 753 -2.57 15.68 -20.05
CA LYS A 753 -4.01 15.62 -20.36
C LYS A 753 -4.51 14.19 -20.27
N ILE A 754 -5.59 13.96 -19.53
CA ILE A 754 -6.23 12.66 -19.35
C ILE A 754 -7.63 12.75 -19.96
N LEU A 755 -7.94 11.86 -20.89
CA LEU A 755 -9.32 11.71 -21.37
C LEU A 755 -10.05 10.76 -20.43
N ALA A 756 -11.11 11.23 -19.79
CA ALA A 756 -11.96 10.43 -18.90
C ALA A 756 -13.37 10.28 -19.47
N VAL A 757 -13.90 9.07 -19.35
CA VAL A 757 -15.21 8.69 -19.87
C VAL A 757 -16.11 8.26 -18.72
N GLN A 758 -17.21 8.95 -18.54
CA GLN A 758 -18.33 8.60 -17.67
C GLN A 758 -19.46 7.94 -18.47
N PRO A 759 -20.46 7.31 -17.82
CA PRO A 759 -21.60 6.70 -18.51
C PRO A 759 -22.28 7.61 -19.54
N HIS A 760 -22.38 8.92 -19.29
CA HIS A 760 -23.10 9.82 -20.18
C HIS A 760 -22.30 11.06 -20.61
N LYS A 761 -21.00 11.08 -20.32
CA LYS A 761 -20.15 12.26 -20.54
C LYS A 761 -18.72 11.85 -20.87
N VAL A 762 -18.06 12.65 -21.69
CA VAL A 762 -16.64 12.53 -21.99
C VAL A 762 -16.00 13.87 -21.71
N MET A 763 -14.89 13.85 -20.99
CA MET A 763 -14.21 15.06 -20.54
C MET A 763 -12.70 14.90 -20.65
N GLN A 764 -12.03 16.03 -20.87
CA GLN A 764 -10.59 16.12 -20.80
C GLN A 764 -10.22 16.75 -19.47
N LEU A 765 -9.34 16.07 -18.74
CA LEU A 765 -8.86 16.46 -17.42
C LEU A 765 -7.40 16.89 -17.53
N ASP A 766 -7.00 17.82 -16.68
CA ASP A 766 -5.59 18.17 -16.50
C ASP A 766 -5.06 17.44 -15.27
N ARG A 767 -3.95 16.68 -15.41
CA ARG A 767 -3.31 15.93 -14.32
C ARG A 767 -3.01 16.84 -13.12
N ARG A 768 -2.72 18.12 -13.37
CA ARG A 768 -2.42 19.12 -12.34
C ARG A 768 -3.59 19.45 -11.42
N GLN A 769 -4.82 19.22 -11.88
CA GLN A 769 -6.02 19.42 -11.07
C GLN A 769 -6.23 18.28 -10.07
N LEU A 770 -5.55 17.14 -10.25
CA LEU A 770 -5.56 16.10 -9.23
C LEU A 770 -4.72 16.58 -8.05
N SER A 771 -5.28 16.50 -6.86
CA SER A 771 -4.60 16.92 -5.64
C SER A 771 -3.97 15.74 -4.92
N ARG A 772 -3.04 16.03 -4.00
CA ARG A 772 -2.64 15.03 -3.00
C ARG A 772 -3.91 14.53 -2.26
N PRO A 773 -3.99 13.24 -1.94
CA PRO A 773 -5.16 12.69 -1.28
C PRO A 773 -5.36 13.34 0.10
N SER A 774 -6.54 13.88 0.33
CA SER A 774 -6.96 14.48 1.58
C SER A 774 -8.47 14.32 1.71
N ARG A 775 -9.01 14.60 2.89
CA ARG A 775 -10.47 14.65 3.05
C ARG A 775 -11.11 15.59 2.03
N GLN A 776 -10.49 16.74 1.73
CA GLN A 776 -11.05 17.73 0.80
C GLN A 776 -11.01 17.27 -0.67
N SER A 777 -9.96 16.55 -1.10
CA SER A 777 -9.84 16.07 -2.48
C SER A 777 -10.66 14.81 -2.77
N ILE A 778 -10.94 14.00 -1.74
CA ILE A 778 -11.70 12.74 -1.87
C ILE A 778 -13.20 12.94 -1.54
N SER A 779 -13.53 13.71 -0.50
CA SER A 779 -14.94 13.97 -0.17
C SER A 779 -15.50 15.11 -1.02
N THR A 780 -16.78 15.03 -1.38
CA THR A 780 -17.44 16.04 -2.23
C THR A 780 -17.24 17.44 -1.64
N PRO A 781 -16.80 18.46 -2.41
CA PRO A 781 -16.76 19.82 -1.90
C PRO A 781 -18.17 20.24 -1.50
N THR A 782 -18.34 20.54 -0.21
CA THR A 782 -19.59 21.04 0.41
C THR A 782 -20.16 22.28 -0.29
N LYS A 783 -19.37 22.96 -1.13
CA LYS A 783 -19.82 24.08 -1.98
C LYS A 783 -20.84 23.66 -3.06
N SER A 784 -20.84 22.43 -3.57
CA SER A 784 -21.80 22.02 -4.63
C SER A 784 -23.20 21.69 -4.09
N LEU A 785 -23.37 21.56 -2.77
CA LEU A 785 -24.65 21.28 -2.11
C LEU A 785 -25.45 22.54 -1.75
N LYS A 786 -24.97 23.75 -2.07
CA LYS A 786 -25.79 24.96 -2.01
C LYS A 786 -26.79 24.97 -3.17
N SER A 787 -27.90 24.25 -2.96
CA SER A 787 -29.18 24.42 -3.65
C SER A 787 -29.43 25.90 -3.96
N ARG A 788 -29.36 26.27 -5.24
CA ARG A 788 -29.92 27.53 -5.77
C ARG A 788 -31.44 27.44 -5.71
N SER A 789 -32.00 27.52 -4.51
CA SER A 789 -33.42 27.80 -4.30
C SER A 789 -33.66 29.31 -4.24
N SER A 790 -33.27 30.03 -5.30
CA SER A 790 -33.84 31.36 -5.57
C SER A 790 -35.10 31.17 -6.43
N ILE A 791 -36.16 30.60 -5.83
CA ILE A 791 -37.50 30.75 -6.40
C ILE A 791 -37.87 32.21 -6.22
N VAL A 792 -37.88 32.93 -7.34
CA VAL A 792 -38.42 34.28 -7.45
C VAL A 792 -39.92 34.18 -7.25
N ASP A 793 -40.39 34.71 -6.13
CA ASP A 793 -41.81 34.86 -5.80
C ASP A 793 -42.39 36.00 -6.67
N SER A 794 -42.73 35.70 -7.93
CA SER A 794 -43.45 36.65 -8.78
C SER A 794 -44.94 36.56 -8.51
N ARG A 795 -45.45 37.51 -7.71
CA ARG A 795 -46.87 37.86 -7.72
C ARG A 795 -47.18 38.63 -8.99
N TYR A 796 -47.90 38.01 -9.93
CA TYR A 796 -49.16 38.45 -10.56
C TYR A 796 -49.52 37.59 -11.76
#